data_AF-A0A7R9GBB2-F1
#
_entry.id   AF-A0A7R9GBB2-F1
#
_cell.length_a   1.000
_cell.length_b   1.000
_cell.length_c   1.000
_cell.angle_alpha   90.00
_cell.angle_beta   90.00
_cell.angle_gamma   90.00
#
_symmetry.space_group_name_H-M   'P 1'
#
loop_
_entity.id
_entity.type
_entity.pdbx_description
1 polymer ?
#
loop_
_entity_poly.entity_id
_entity_poly.type
_entity_poly.pdbx_seq_one_letter_code
_entity_poly.pdbx_strand_id
1 'polypeptide(L)'
;MWSLLRPSVVLARRWSSKQQIESTCALTPLQHWRSARRGHPVNGSCSAEENSEVLGFLRAAKIRLQASQVRVQARTLLLLLRRRKDALGDALRSTIQNRHPHHRPRIAVVLRENIWTLPNVLCWSRIAAAPYLGHLIVQHDYTPALWLFLLAGLSDVADGLIARSFPGQKTQFGSFLDPAADKVLAACTFLPLAIVGLIPWYLALVILGRDACLVAAAVYVRYKSLPSPVTLVRFFEASRVTAQLKPTYLSKANTGIQVSLVIATLLAHSSMVVSLHDYLPHFCLICRVYQRHCAAMHEKKEEQEELGSGQEVKTESETDKAVKRETDILDEKDDKQNDPVSIAKSRIRSRIGRPEASMRRRGDLAVVEARECPYLDTINRHVLDFDFEKLCSVSLSRINVYACLVCGKYFQGRGQGTHAYTHSVAEGEHRMFLNLSTLKFYCLPDNYEIKDSSLDDIKYVLNPTFTKEAIQALDRNEKLSRSVDGSVYLPGIVGLNNIKANDYCNVVLQAMSHVQPVRDYFLREDNYAAVNKVPGDILPTLSQRFGELLRKLWNPRNFKAHVSPHEMLQAVVLCSKKRFQITQQGDAVAFLTWFLNALHAALGGGAGRRRHSSVLHRAFQGRMRVHTRRVPPLELDQKAKDQLLQTAEYQETSEEQPFLFLTADLPPPPLFADAQKETIIPQVNFYALMSKFNGKTEKEYHTYKENFIKRYELVRLPRYIIICYKRFTKNNFFVEKNPTIVNFPITGMDFGDFLSPEARKLHDTTTYDLLANIVHDGGPQAGTYRVHILHKGTGKWYELQDLHVKDILPQMITLTEAYIQLRGHTPTILEGHTWKEEEQFRREGAKFLLDLSSKIGLVYSTVATGVVYFHRFYMFQSFDKFPKFVTACSCLFLAGKVEETPKKCRDLIRATRELLKEKPEYEASSAEILNEFGLHPEREIMTMERVLLQTFKFDLQVDHPYQFLLKYVKTFASDQSRLEGLVQMAWTFVNDSLVTTLCLQWEPEILAVAMIYLAVKLKKMQVEDNWWSQFVSDVSRETLDKICHLLLDVYQTVGHDSSGESRSNEFLGVRL
;
A
#
# COMPACT_ATOMS: atom_id res chain seq x y z
N MET A 1 -29.30 -20.74 -55.26
CA MET A 1 -28.27 -21.66 -54.73
C MET A 1 -27.77 -21.10 -53.39
N TRP A 2 -27.21 -21.84 -52.44
CA TRP A 2 -27.57 -23.13 -51.80
C TRP A 2 -26.55 -23.31 -50.63
N SER A 3 -26.89 -23.87 -49.46
CA SER A 3 -28.16 -24.43 -48.99
C SER A 3 -28.35 -24.20 -47.48
N LEU A 4 -29.59 -23.92 -47.08
CA LEU A 4 -30.05 -24.11 -45.70
C LEU A 4 -30.15 -25.61 -45.39
N LEU A 5 -29.93 -26.04 -44.14
CA LEU A 5 -30.88 -26.91 -43.40
C LEU A 5 -30.46 -27.24 -41.95
N ARG A 6 -31.50 -27.56 -41.17
CA ARG A 6 -31.63 -28.02 -39.78
C ARG A 6 -30.43 -28.74 -39.09
N PRO A 7 -30.25 -28.55 -37.76
CA PRO A 7 -29.59 -29.56 -36.92
C PRO A 7 -30.51 -30.78 -36.73
N SER A 8 -29.94 -31.98 -36.54
CA SER A 8 -30.73 -33.19 -36.22
C SER A 8 -29.91 -34.30 -35.55
N VAL A 9 -30.48 -34.87 -34.49
CA VAL A 9 -30.57 -36.32 -34.21
C VAL A 9 -29.23 -37.10 -34.23
N VAL A 10 -28.61 -37.37 -33.07
CA VAL A 10 -28.94 -38.48 -32.14
C VAL A 10 -28.90 -39.87 -32.78
N LEU A 11 -27.96 -40.72 -32.34
CA LEU A 11 -28.06 -42.17 -32.06
C LEU A 11 -26.69 -42.54 -31.40
N ALA A 12 -26.60 -43.08 -30.18
CA ALA A 12 -27.00 -44.44 -29.75
C ALA A 12 -26.16 -45.54 -30.46
N ARG A 13 -25.85 -46.69 -29.86
CA ARG A 13 -26.53 -47.51 -28.83
C ARG A 13 -25.47 -48.07 -27.83
N ARG A 14 -25.72 -48.90 -26.80
CA ARG A 14 -26.70 -49.97 -26.50
C ARG A 14 -26.76 -50.12 -24.95
N TRP A 15 -27.89 -50.50 -24.32
CA TRP A 15 -28.14 -51.83 -23.70
C TRP A 15 -27.14 -52.27 -22.59
N SER A 16 -27.54 -52.89 -21.46
CA SER A 16 -28.88 -53.34 -21.02
C SER A 16 -28.91 -53.67 -19.50
N SER A 17 -30.11 -53.64 -18.92
CA SER A 17 -30.63 -54.54 -17.85
C SER A 17 -29.93 -54.72 -16.49
N LYS A 18 -30.74 -54.50 -15.43
CA LYS A 18 -30.89 -55.34 -14.21
C LYS A 18 -29.77 -55.31 -13.14
N GLN A 19 -30.02 -55.71 -11.87
CA GLN A 19 -31.23 -55.71 -11.02
C GLN A 19 -30.86 -56.22 -9.59
N GLN A 20 -31.15 -55.45 -8.54
CA GLN A 20 -31.01 -55.85 -7.10
C GLN A 20 -29.53 -56.16 -6.70
N ILE A 21 -29.14 -56.37 -5.44
CA ILE A 21 -29.87 -56.64 -4.18
C ILE A 21 -29.30 -55.80 -3.03
N GLU A 22 -30.18 -55.23 -2.19
CA GLU A 22 -29.96 -55.14 -0.74
C GLU A 22 -31.14 -55.82 -0.03
N SER A 23 -30.92 -56.44 1.13
CA SER A 23 -31.82 -57.46 1.67
C SER A 23 -31.88 -57.51 3.20
N THR A 24 -33.09 -57.43 3.77
CA THR A 24 -33.59 -57.96 5.07
C THR A 24 -34.93 -57.27 5.42
N CYS A 25 -35.91 -57.86 6.11
CA CYS A 25 -36.29 -59.27 6.27
C CYS A 25 -37.77 -59.40 6.71
N ALA A 26 -38.29 -60.63 6.80
CA ALA A 26 -39.55 -61.07 7.46
C ALA A 26 -40.93 -60.97 6.72
N LEU A 27 -41.27 -62.05 6.00
CA LEU A 27 -42.39 -62.99 6.27
C LEU A 27 -43.90 -62.59 6.10
N THR A 28 -44.50 -63.09 4.99
CA THR A 28 -45.76 -63.93 4.90
C THR A 28 -47.17 -63.36 5.24
N PRO A 29 -48.28 -63.99 4.78
CA PRO A 29 -48.54 -64.72 3.50
C PRO A 29 -49.95 -64.52 2.84
N LEU A 30 -50.09 -64.89 1.53
CA LEU A 30 -51.34 -65.32 0.81
C LEU A 30 -52.51 -64.26 0.69
N GLN A 31 -53.46 -64.28 -0.26
CA GLN A 31 -53.84 -65.24 -1.32
C GLN A 31 -54.63 -64.58 -2.50
N HIS A 32 -54.35 -65.02 -3.75
CA HIS A 32 -55.26 -65.23 -4.91
C HIS A 32 -56.17 -64.17 -5.62
N TRP A 33 -56.31 -64.41 -6.95
CA TRP A 33 -57.45 -64.18 -7.89
C TRP A 33 -57.65 -62.89 -8.75
N ARG A 34 -57.23 -63.04 -10.03
CA ARG A 34 -57.97 -62.88 -11.31
C ARG A 34 -58.69 -61.58 -11.75
N SER A 35 -58.38 -61.22 -13.01
CA SER A 35 -59.33 -60.85 -14.11
C SER A 35 -59.89 -59.42 -14.27
N ALA A 36 -59.11 -58.58 -14.97
CA ALA A 36 -59.43 -57.95 -16.28
C ALA A 36 -60.84 -57.38 -16.61
N ARG A 37 -60.87 -56.11 -17.08
CA ARG A 37 -61.45 -55.56 -18.35
C ARG A 37 -61.67 -54.03 -18.24
N ARG A 38 -62.03 -53.38 -19.36
CA ARG A 38 -61.95 -51.92 -19.59
C ARG A 38 -63.34 -51.27 -19.65
N GLY A 39 -63.41 -49.96 -19.35
CA GLY A 39 -64.17 -48.98 -20.16
C GLY A 39 -65.69 -48.83 -19.95
N HIS A 40 -66.08 -47.74 -19.28
CA HIS A 40 -66.86 -46.60 -19.80
C HIS A 40 -67.66 -46.73 -21.14
N PRO A 41 -68.72 -45.90 -21.35
CA PRO A 41 -69.72 -45.33 -20.40
C PRO A 41 -71.16 -45.20 -20.99
N VAL A 42 -72.00 -44.32 -20.40
CA VAL A 42 -73.14 -43.51 -20.99
C VAL A 42 -74.60 -43.84 -20.55
N ASN A 43 -75.22 -42.83 -19.91
CA ASN A 43 -76.64 -42.37 -19.81
C ASN A 43 -77.85 -43.32 -19.60
N GLY A 44 -78.95 -42.78 -19.03
CA GLY A 44 -80.27 -43.45 -19.18
C GLY A 44 -81.56 -43.02 -18.45
N SER A 45 -81.64 -41.93 -17.67
CA SER A 45 -82.88 -41.18 -17.26
C SER A 45 -84.21 -41.88 -16.81
N CYS A 46 -84.82 -41.32 -15.74
CA CYS A 46 -86.27 -41.22 -15.40
C CYS A 46 -86.99 -42.19 -14.43
N SER A 47 -87.82 -41.57 -13.57
CA SER A 47 -88.96 -42.09 -12.77
C SER A 47 -88.72 -42.93 -11.49
N ALA A 48 -89.77 -42.99 -10.64
CA ALA A 48 -89.80 -43.33 -9.19
C ALA A 48 -88.97 -42.36 -8.31
N GLU A 49 -89.45 -41.73 -7.24
CA GLU A 49 -90.29 -42.11 -6.08
C GLU A 49 -89.56 -42.86 -4.95
N GLU A 50 -89.96 -42.52 -3.72
CA GLU A 50 -89.45 -42.95 -2.40
C GLU A 50 -88.01 -42.52 -1.95
N ASN A 51 -87.80 -42.56 -0.62
CA ASN A 51 -86.50 -42.57 0.09
C ASN A 51 -85.66 -41.26 0.15
N SER A 52 -86.23 -40.15 0.63
CA SER A 52 -85.47 -38.92 0.96
C SER A 52 -84.78 -38.93 2.33
N GLU A 53 -85.40 -39.47 3.38
CA GLU A 53 -84.95 -39.22 4.77
C GLU A 53 -83.77 -40.10 5.23
N VAL A 54 -83.72 -41.38 4.85
CA VAL A 54 -82.67 -42.31 5.28
C VAL A 54 -81.29 -41.95 4.71
N LEU A 55 -81.24 -41.36 3.51
CA LEU A 55 -79.98 -41.06 2.82
C LEU A 55 -79.22 -39.87 3.42
N GLY A 56 -79.92 -38.93 4.07
CA GLY A 56 -79.32 -37.77 4.74
C GLY A 56 -78.48 -38.20 5.95
N PHE A 57 -79.04 -39.05 6.81
CA PHE A 57 -78.39 -39.51 8.04
C PHE A 57 -77.11 -40.31 7.75
N LEU A 58 -77.15 -41.22 6.77
CA LEU A 58 -76.00 -42.04 6.40
C LEU A 58 -74.87 -41.21 5.76
N ARG A 59 -75.18 -40.16 4.98
CA ARG A 59 -74.16 -39.23 4.45
C ARG A 59 -73.51 -38.41 5.56
N ALA A 60 -74.30 -37.87 6.49
CA ALA A 60 -73.78 -37.13 7.65
C ALA A 60 -72.88 -38.00 8.56
N ALA A 61 -73.29 -39.24 8.82
CA ALA A 61 -72.50 -40.20 9.60
C ALA A 61 -71.16 -40.54 8.91
N LYS A 62 -71.17 -40.82 7.60
CA LYS A 62 -69.96 -41.20 6.84
C LYS A 62 -68.94 -40.06 6.77
N ILE A 63 -69.41 -38.82 6.57
CA ILE A 63 -68.54 -37.62 6.61
C ILE A 63 -67.95 -37.42 8.02
N ARG A 64 -68.74 -37.59 9.08
CA ARG A 64 -68.23 -37.52 10.47
C ARG A 64 -67.19 -38.60 10.78
N LEU A 65 -67.36 -39.83 10.30
CA LEU A 65 -66.37 -40.90 10.47
C LEU A 65 -65.06 -40.62 9.72
N GLN A 66 -65.13 -40.21 8.45
CA GLN A 66 -63.91 -39.88 7.70
C GLN A 66 -63.19 -38.67 8.33
N ALA A 67 -63.93 -37.66 8.79
CA ALA A 67 -63.38 -36.48 9.47
C ALA A 67 -62.84 -36.76 10.88
N SER A 68 -63.19 -37.87 11.54
CA SER A 68 -62.55 -38.31 12.78
C SER A 68 -61.33 -39.18 12.49
N GLN A 69 -61.41 -40.11 11.53
CA GLN A 69 -60.32 -41.00 11.15
C GLN A 69 -59.10 -40.24 10.60
N VAL A 70 -59.32 -39.22 9.76
CA VAL A 70 -58.26 -38.30 9.30
C VAL A 70 -57.68 -37.47 10.45
N ARG A 71 -58.50 -37.03 11.42
CA ARG A 71 -58.00 -36.29 12.61
C ARG A 71 -57.17 -37.16 13.55
N VAL A 72 -57.51 -38.45 13.69
CA VAL A 72 -56.69 -39.42 14.44
C VAL A 72 -55.38 -39.66 13.70
N GLN A 73 -55.40 -39.96 12.39
CA GLN A 73 -54.18 -40.13 11.60
C GLN A 73 -53.27 -38.89 11.63
N ALA A 74 -53.84 -37.68 11.51
CA ALA A 74 -53.09 -36.43 11.62
C ALA A 74 -52.48 -36.22 13.01
N ARG A 75 -53.20 -36.55 14.11
CA ARG A 75 -52.65 -36.50 15.47
C ARG A 75 -51.54 -37.53 15.68
N THR A 76 -51.71 -38.77 15.21
CA THR A 76 -50.66 -39.80 15.30
C THR A 76 -49.44 -39.43 14.48
N LEU A 77 -49.62 -38.88 13.27
CA LEU A 77 -48.53 -38.37 12.44
C LEU A 77 -47.80 -37.19 13.12
N LEU A 78 -48.54 -36.24 13.72
CA LEU A 78 -47.95 -35.13 14.49
C LEU A 78 -47.20 -35.62 15.73
N LEU A 79 -47.70 -36.64 16.44
CA LEU A 79 -47.01 -37.23 17.59
C LEU A 79 -45.75 -38.02 17.18
N LEU A 80 -45.78 -38.72 16.04
CA LEU A 80 -44.61 -39.37 15.47
C LEU A 80 -43.57 -38.35 14.96
N LEU A 81 -44.00 -37.28 14.29
CA LEU A 81 -43.13 -36.18 13.87
C LEU A 81 -42.54 -35.44 15.08
N ARG A 82 -43.30 -35.27 16.16
CA ARG A 82 -42.81 -34.68 17.42
C ARG A 82 -41.78 -35.59 18.08
N ARG A 83 -42.09 -36.86 18.33
CA ARG A 83 -41.11 -37.85 18.83
C ARG A 83 -39.86 -37.94 17.95
N ARG A 84 -39.99 -37.86 16.62
CA ARG A 84 -38.84 -37.87 15.70
C ARG A 84 -38.03 -36.57 15.75
N LYS A 85 -38.66 -35.41 15.99
CA LYS A 85 -37.99 -34.12 16.21
C LYS A 85 -37.26 -34.09 17.56
N ASP A 86 -37.90 -34.62 18.60
CA ASP A 86 -37.34 -34.66 19.96
C ASP A 86 -36.15 -35.63 20.01
N ALA A 87 -36.29 -36.85 19.46
CA ALA A 87 -35.19 -37.80 19.33
C ALA A 87 -34.04 -37.30 18.43
N LEU A 88 -34.34 -36.53 17.37
CA LEU A 88 -33.30 -35.86 16.58
C LEU A 88 -32.59 -34.75 17.38
N GLY A 89 -33.33 -34.05 18.25
CA GLY A 89 -32.77 -33.05 19.18
C GLY A 89 -31.85 -33.64 20.23
N ASP A 90 -32.18 -34.82 20.76
CA ASP A 90 -31.37 -35.52 21.76
C ASP A 90 -30.15 -36.22 21.12
N ALA A 91 -30.30 -36.76 19.91
CA ALA A 91 -29.15 -37.19 19.09
C ALA A 91 -28.25 -36.00 18.70
N LEU A 92 -28.80 -34.79 18.53
CA LEU A 92 -28.01 -33.57 18.39
C LEU A 92 -27.26 -33.25 19.68
N ARG A 93 -27.92 -33.27 20.84
CA ARG A 93 -27.28 -32.98 22.15
C ARG A 93 -26.10 -33.90 22.44
N SER A 94 -26.24 -35.22 22.27
CA SER A 94 -25.13 -36.15 22.46
C SER A 94 -23.99 -35.96 21.43
N THR A 95 -24.32 -35.53 20.21
CA THR A 95 -23.31 -35.17 19.19
C THR A 95 -22.62 -33.83 19.49
N ILE A 96 -23.29 -32.91 20.18
CA ILE A 96 -22.78 -31.58 20.55
C ILE A 96 -21.82 -31.66 21.74
N GLN A 97 -22.08 -32.52 22.73
CA GLN A 97 -21.18 -32.68 23.89
C GLN A 97 -19.81 -33.31 23.56
N ASN A 98 -19.68 -33.97 22.40
CA ASN A 98 -18.45 -34.67 21.98
C ASN A 98 -17.76 -34.03 20.75
N ARG A 99 -17.78 -32.71 20.59
CA ARG A 99 -17.01 -32.01 19.55
C ARG A 99 -16.30 -30.75 20.06
N HIS A 100 -14.97 -30.78 20.08
CA HIS A 100 -14.16 -29.56 20.14
C HIS A 100 -14.44 -28.66 18.91
N PRO A 101 -14.61 -27.34 19.09
CA PRO A 101 -15.03 -26.46 18.00
C PRO A 101 -13.84 -25.92 17.18
N HIS A 102 -13.61 -26.50 16.00
CA HIS A 102 -13.00 -25.73 14.92
C HIS A 102 -13.97 -24.65 14.41
N HIS A 103 -13.40 -23.59 13.83
CA HIS A 103 -14.10 -22.45 13.23
C HIS A 103 -15.33 -22.85 12.38
N ARG A 104 -16.39 -22.05 12.46
CA ARG A 104 -17.47 -22.00 11.45
C ARG A 104 -17.60 -20.57 10.91
N PRO A 105 -17.67 -20.37 9.59
CA PRO A 105 -18.05 -19.07 9.04
C PRO A 105 -19.49 -18.73 9.44
N ARG A 106 -19.78 -17.45 9.64
CA ARG A 106 -21.14 -16.97 9.98
C ARG A 106 -22.09 -17.20 8.81
N ILE A 107 -22.97 -18.19 8.93
CA ILE A 107 -24.13 -18.32 8.03
C ILE A 107 -25.08 -17.17 8.35
N ALA A 108 -25.11 -16.16 7.47
CA ALA A 108 -26.11 -15.11 7.53
C ALA A 108 -27.48 -15.71 7.21
N VAL A 109 -28.36 -15.78 8.23
CA VAL A 109 -29.76 -16.11 8.02
C VAL A 109 -30.39 -14.95 7.26
N VAL A 110 -30.79 -15.17 6.01
CA VAL A 110 -31.48 -14.17 5.19
C VAL A 110 -32.89 -13.96 5.74
N LEU A 111 -33.00 -13.04 6.71
CA LEU A 111 -34.26 -12.47 7.12
C LEU A 111 -34.88 -11.74 5.92
N ARG A 112 -36.12 -12.10 5.57
CA ARG A 112 -36.90 -11.31 4.62
C ARG A 112 -37.35 -10.04 5.32
N GLU A 113 -36.85 -8.90 4.87
CA GLU A 113 -37.28 -7.60 5.38
C GLU A 113 -38.75 -7.34 5.02
N ASN A 114 -39.50 -6.68 5.91
CA ASN A 114 -40.81 -6.17 5.57
C ASN A 114 -40.64 -4.91 4.72
N ILE A 115 -41.03 -4.99 3.44
CA ILE A 115 -40.95 -3.87 2.49
C ILE A 115 -42.01 -2.80 2.81
N TRP A 116 -43.09 -3.16 3.51
CA TRP A 116 -44.16 -2.25 3.91
C TRP A 116 -43.85 -1.58 5.26
N THR A 117 -42.93 -0.63 5.24
CA THR A 117 -42.69 0.34 6.33
C THR A 117 -43.23 1.71 5.95
N LEU A 118 -43.52 2.55 6.96
CA LEU A 118 -44.16 3.85 6.73
C LEU A 118 -43.27 4.82 5.92
N PRO A 119 -41.94 4.88 6.11
CA PRO A 119 -41.03 5.59 5.20
C PRO A 119 -41.16 5.16 3.73
N ASN A 120 -41.15 3.86 3.45
CA ASN A 120 -41.23 3.35 2.08
C ASN A 120 -42.55 3.76 1.40
N VAL A 121 -43.66 3.82 2.14
CA VAL A 121 -44.97 4.28 1.63
C VAL A 121 -44.95 5.78 1.29
N LEU A 122 -44.29 6.61 2.11
CA LEU A 122 -44.12 8.04 1.83
C LEU A 122 -43.30 8.25 0.55
N CYS A 123 -42.17 7.55 0.38
CA CYS A 123 -41.37 7.59 -0.86
C CYS A 123 -42.17 7.14 -2.10
N TRP A 124 -43.02 6.11 -2.01
CA TRP A 124 -43.92 5.74 -3.10
C TRP A 124 -44.96 6.83 -3.41
N SER A 125 -45.51 7.51 -2.41
CA SER A 125 -46.40 8.66 -2.65
C SER A 125 -45.68 9.86 -3.29
N ARG A 126 -44.41 10.13 -2.93
CA ARG A 126 -43.58 11.15 -3.59
C ARG A 126 -43.38 10.83 -5.08
N ILE A 127 -43.05 9.57 -5.41
CA ILE A 127 -42.88 9.11 -6.80
C ILE A 127 -44.19 9.24 -7.61
N ALA A 128 -45.34 8.93 -7.00
CA ALA A 128 -46.65 9.08 -7.65
C ALA A 128 -47.09 10.55 -7.82
N ALA A 129 -46.75 11.43 -6.87
CA ALA A 129 -47.08 12.84 -6.90
C ALA A 129 -46.23 13.65 -7.89
N ALA A 130 -44.97 13.27 -8.11
CA ALA A 130 -44.03 14.03 -8.93
C ALA A 130 -44.50 14.28 -10.39
N PRO A 131 -45.04 13.31 -11.15
CA PRO A 131 -45.61 13.57 -12.48
C PRO A 131 -46.82 14.52 -12.46
N TYR A 132 -47.66 14.45 -11.42
CA TYR A 132 -48.82 15.33 -11.27
C TYR A 132 -48.41 16.78 -10.94
N LEU A 133 -47.38 16.96 -10.10
CA LEU A 133 -46.74 18.25 -9.89
C LEU A 133 -46.21 18.85 -11.20
N GLY A 134 -45.55 18.03 -12.04
CA GLY A 134 -45.11 18.46 -13.36
C GLY A 134 -46.25 18.86 -14.29
N HIS A 135 -47.40 18.19 -14.21
CA HIS A 135 -48.60 18.52 -14.98
C HIS A 135 -49.20 19.88 -14.57
N LEU A 136 -49.32 20.16 -13.26
CA LEU A 136 -49.80 21.45 -12.75
C LEU A 136 -48.91 22.62 -13.20
N ILE A 137 -47.59 22.42 -13.21
CA ILE A 137 -46.63 23.43 -13.71
C ILE A 137 -46.87 23.73 -15.19
N VAL A 138 -47.08 22.71 -16.03
CA VAL A 138 -47.39 22.87 -17.47
C VAL A 138 -48.77 23.50 -17.70
N GLN A 139 -49.73 23.32 -16.80
CA GLN A 139 -51.04 23.98 -16.84
C GLN A 139 -51.02 25.42 -16.27
N HIS A 140 -49.84 25.94 -15.92
CA HIS A 140 -49.64 27.25 -15.28
C HIS A 140 -50.33 27.42 -13.90
N ASP A 141 -50.77 26.32 -13.26
CA ASP A 141 -51.44 26.37 -11.96
C ASP A 141 -50.43 26.26 -10.81
N TYR A 142 -49.67 27.35 -10.62
CA TYR A 142 -48.50 27.38 -9.73
C TYR A 142 -48.84 27.31 -8.24
N THR A 143 -50.05 27.69 -7.84
CA THR A 143 -50.48 27.72 -6.43
C THR A 143 -50.61 26.31 -5.82
N PRO A 144 -51.35 25.35 -6.39
CA PRO A 144 -51.34 23.96 -5.91
C PRO A 144 -50.00 23.27 -6.21
N ALA A 145 -49.28 23.64 -7.28
CA ALA A 145 -47.93 23.12 -7.52
C ALA A 145 -46.96 23.46 -6.38
N LEU A 146 -46.99 24.70 -5.87
CA LEU A 146 -46.19 25.13 -4.72
C LEU A 146 -46.53 24.31 -3.47
N TRP A 147 -47.83 24.16 -3.14
CA TRP A 147 -48.26 23.37 -1.97
C TRP A 147 -47.89 21.88 -2.09
N LEU A 148 -48.02 21.29 -3.28
CA LEU A 148 -47.66 19.90 -3.52
C LEU A 148 -46.14 19.67 -3.44
N PHE A 149 -45.32 20.61 -3.92
CA PHE A 149 -43.87 20.56 -3.78
C PHE A 149 -43.42 20.72 -2.32
N LEU A 150 -44.02 21.65 -1.56
CA LEU A 150 -43.75 21.82 -0.13
C LEU A 150 -44.14 20.58 0.68
N LEU A 151 -45.29 19.96 0.38
CA LEU A 151 -45.74 18.73 1.02
C LEU A 151 -44.80 17.55 0.70
N ALA A 152 -44.33 17.44 -0.54
CA ALA A 152 -43.32 16.45 -0.91
C ALA A 152 -42.00 16.65 -0.14
N GLY A 153 -41.50 17.89 -0.05
CA GLY A 153 -40.30 18.23 0.70
C GLY A 153 -40.43 17.97 2.22
N LEU A 154 -41.59 18.24 2.81
CA LEU A 154 -41.87 17.90 4.21
C LEU A 154 -41.95 16.39 4.45
N SER A 155 -42.44 15.61 3.48
CA SER A 155 -42.49 14.15 3.60
C SER A 155 -41.11 13.48 3.61
N ASP A 156 -40.11 14.04 2.92
CA ASP A 156 -38.70 13.60 2.98
C ASP A 156 -38.07 13.83 4.37
N VAL A 157 -38.33 15.00 4.97
CA VAL A 157 -37.89 15.27 6.35
C VAL A 157 -38.59 14.31 7.32
N ALA A 158 -39.86 13.99 7.09
CA ALA A 158 -40.64 13.07 7.93
C ALA A 158 -40.15 11.62 7.82
N ASP A 159 -39.99 11.06 6.61
CA ASP A 159 -39.55 9.68 6.42
C ASP A 159 -38.12 9.45 6.95
N GLY A 160 -37.21 10.39 6.69
CA GLY A 160 -35.85 10.40 7.21
C GLY A 160 -35.75 10.55 8.74
N LEU A 161 -36.72 11.20 9.40
CA LEU A 161 -36.84 11.21 10.87
C LEU A 161 -37.42 9.90 11.40
N ILE A 162 -38.51 9.42 10.81
CA ILE A 162 -39.22 8.21 11.25
C ILE A 162 -38.30 6.97 11.16
N ALA A 163 -37.50 6.86 10.10
CA ALA A 163 -36.51 5.79 9.93
C ALA A 163 -35.32 5.86 10.91
N ARG A 164 -35.14 6.97 11.66
CA ARG A 164 -34.12 7.13 12.70
C ARG A 164 -34.68 6.99 14.11
N SER A 165 -35.90 7.49 14.34
CA SER A 165 -36.53 7.53 15.67
C SER A 165 -37.25 6.24 16.06
N PHE A 166 -37.75 5.45 15.10
CA PHE A 166 -38.55 4.25 15.39
C PHE A 166 -37.79 2.93 15.08
N PRO A 167 -37.50 2.10 16.11
CA PRO A 167 -36.90 0.79 15.90
C PRO A 167 -37.72 -0.08 14.94
N GLY A 168 -37.06 -0.69 13.95
CA GLY A 168 -37.67 -1.60 12.99
C GLY A 168 -38.35 -0.97 11.76
N GLN A 169 -38.44 0.38 11.66
CA GLN A 169 -38.95 1.03 10.44
C GLN A 169 -37.90 1.21 9.33
N LYS A 170 -36.60 1.09 9.67
CA LYS A 170 -35.49 1.18 8.72
C LYS A 170 -35.36 -0.11 7.90
N THR A 171 -35.42 0.00 6.57
CA THR A 171 -35.22 -1.12 5.62
C THR A 171 -34.05 -0.82 4.68
N GLN A 172 -33.40 -1.85 4.13
CA GLN A 172 -32.37 -1.68 3.10
C GLN A 172 -33.01 -1.19 1.78
N PHE A 173 -34.25 -1.62 1.49
CA PHE A 173 -35.00 -1.17 0.32
C PHE A 173 -35.26 0.33 0.34
N GLY A 174 -35.71 0.89 1.48
CA GLY A 174 -35.89 2.33 1.67
C GLY A 174 -34.61 3.11 1.34
N SER A 175 -33.46 2.68 1.88
CA SER A 175 -32.17 3.36 1.63
C SER A 175 -31.71 3.44 0.17
N PHE A 176 -32.37 2.73 -0.75
CA PHE A 176 -32.25 2.88 -2.20
C PHE A 176 -33.43 3.64 -2.83
N LEU A 177 -34.64 3.49 -2.29
CA LEU A 177 -35.87 4.14 -2.77
C LEU A 177 -35.87 5.66 -2.50
N ASP A 178 -35.44 6.10 -1.32
CA ASP A 178 -35.50 7.53 -0.93
C ASP A 178 -34.66 8.41 -1.90
N PRO A 179 -33.38 8.10 -2.18
CA PRO A 179 -32.59 8.86 -3.14
C PRO A 179 -33.10 8.76 -4.59
N ALA A 180 -33.86 7.73 -4.94
CA ALA A 180 -34.49 7.60 -6.25
C ALA A 180 -35.74 8.49 -6.37
N ALA A 181 -36.55 8.58 -5.31
CA ALA A 181 -37.70 9.49 -5.24
C ALA A 181 -37.28 10.95 -5.42
N ASP A 182 -36.18 11.37 -4.80
CA ASP A 182 -35.60 12.71 -4.95
C ASP A 182 -35.27 13.05 -6.41
N LYS A 183 -34.68 12.11 -7.17
CA LYS A 183 -34.31 12.35 -8.57
C LYS A 183 -35.51 12.39 -9.51
N VAL A 184 -36.54 11.59 -9.23
CA VAL A 184 -37.83 11.69 -9.94
C VAL A 184 -38.49 13.04 -9.66
N LEU A 185 -38.54 13.49 -8.40
CA LEU A 185 -39.10 14.78 -8.02
C LEU A 185 -38.34 15.97 -8.65
N ALA A 186 -37.01 15.92 -8.67
CA ALA A 186 -36.18 16.94 -9.33
C ALA A 186 -36.38 16.97 -10.86
N ALA A 187 -36.46 15.80 -11.50
CA ALA A 187 -36.73 15.72 -12.95
C ALA A 187 -38.13 16.28 -13.30
N CYS A 188 -39.16 15.86 -12.56
CA CYS A 188 -40.54 16.30 -12.77
C CYS A 188 -40.85 17.74 -12.30
N THR A 189 -39.85 18.48 -11.78
CA THR A 189 -39.99 19.91 -11.48
C THR A 189 -39.14 20.77 -12.42
N PHE A 190 -37.83 20.53 -12.52
CA PHE A 190 -36.94 21.36 -13.34
C PHE A 190 -37.23 21.25 -14.86
N LEU A 191 -37.67 20.08 -15.35
CA LEU A 191 -38.00 19.93 -16.78
C LEU A 191 -39.29 20.67 -17.15
N PRO A 192 -40.43 20.53 -16.44
CA PRO A 192 -41.60 21.39 -16.63
C PRO A 192 -41.34 22.88 -16.49
N LEU A 193 -40.58 23.31 -15.47
CA LEU A 193 -40.23 24.73 -15.29
C LEU A 193 -39.42 25.30 -16.47
N ALA A 194 -38.61 24.47 -17.13
CA ALA A 194 -37.89 24.87 -18.35
C ALA A 194 -38.78 24.86 -19.60
N ILE A 195 -39.71 23.91 -19.73
CA ILE A 195 -40.70 23.85 -20.83
C ILE A 195 -41.62 25.07 -20.81
N VAL A 196 -42.01 25.53 -19.62
CA VAL A 196 -42.86 26.71 -19.40
C VAL A 196 -42.06 28.03 -19.45
N GLY A 197 -40.73 27.97 -19.64
CA GLY A 197 -39.87 29.14 -19.77
C GLY A 197 -39.52 29.86 -18.45
N LEU A 198 -39.96 29.34 -17.30
CA LEU A 198 -39.72 29.93 -15.98
C LEU A 198 -38.30 29.73 -15.46
N ILE A 199 -37.55 28.76 -16.02
CA ILE A 199 -36.14 28.53 -15.74
C ILE A 199 -35.41 28.31 -17.08
N PRO A 200 -34.24 28.94 -17.33
CA PRO A 200 -33.50 28.74 -18.57
C PRO A 200 -33.07 27.27 -18.79
N TRP A 201 -33.20 26.79 -20.04
CA TRP A 201 -32.90 25.41 -20.41
C TRP A 201 -31.50 24.94 -20.01
N TYR A 202 -30.49 25.82 -20.11
CA TYR A 202 -29.11 25.50 -19.74
C TYR A 202 -28.97 25.19 -18.24
N LEU A 203 -29.73 25.89 -17.38
CA LEU A 203 -29.69 25.68 -15.93
C LEU A 203 -30.35 24.35 -15.56
N ALA A 204 -31.49 24.03 -16.19
CA ALA A 204 -32.13 22.73 -16.04
C ALA A 204 -31.22 21.57 -16.52
N LEU A 205 -30.55 21.71 -17.67
CA LEU A 205 -29.61 20.70 -18.16
C LEU A 205 -28.37 20.54 -17.27
N VAL A 206 -27.82 21.62 -16.70
CA VAL A 206 -26.70 21.52 -15.75
C VAL A 206 -27.11 20.78 -14.47
N ILE A 207 -28.31 21.07 -13.94
CA ILE A 207 -28.84 20.42 -12.72
C ILE A 207 -29.13 18.93 -12.97
N LEU A 208 -29.88 18.60 -14.03
CA LEU A 208 -30.26 17.23 -14.36
C LEU A 208 -29.07 16.40 -14.87
N GLY A 209 -28.17 17.03 -15.63
CA GLY A 209 -26.93 16.43 -16.12
C GLY A 209 -25.97 16.06 -14.99
N ARG A 210 -25.79 16.93 -13.98
CA ARG A 210 -25.05 16.60 -12.74
C ARG A 210 -25.57 15.31 -12.12
N ASP A 211 -26.90 15.21 -11.97
CA ASP A 211 -27.52 14.09 -11.27
C ASP A 211 -27.50 12.80 -12.10
N ALA A 212 -27.66 12.88 -13.42
CA ALA A 212 -27.43 11.75 -14.33
C ALA A 212 -25.98 11.24 -14.23
N CYS A 213 -24.99 12.15 -14.22
CA CYS A 213 -23.58 11.79 -14.03
C CYS A 213 -23.30 11.16 -12.66
N LEU A 214 -23.93 11.62 -11.57
CA LEU A 214 -23.80 11.02 -10.25
C LEU A 214 -24.40 9.61 -10.18
N VAL A 215 -25.57 9.39 -10.78
CA VAL A 215 -26.19 8.06 -10.88
C VAL A 215 -25.33 7.13 -11.75
N ALA A 216 -24.83 7.60 -12.90
CA ALA A 216 -23.93 6.85 -13.76
C ALA A 216 -22.61 6.49 -13.07
N ALA A 217 -22.04 7.40 -12.27
CA ALA A 217 -20.85 7.14 -11.48
C ALA A 217 -21.10 6.09 -10.38
N ALA A 218 -22.24 6.15 -9.69
CA ALA A 218 -22.63 5.14 -8.70
C ALA A 218 -22.84 3.76 -9.35
N VAL A 219 -23.48 3.70 -10.51
CA VAL A 219 -23.62 2.48 -11.34
C VAL A 219 -22.27 1.94 -11.77
N TYR A 220 -21.36 2.78 -12.27
CA TYR A 220 -20.02 2.39 -12.70
C TYR A 220 -19.15 1.88 -11.55
N VAL A 221 -19.17 2.55 -10.39
CA VAL A 221 -18.49 2.09 -9.17
C VAL A 221 -19.05 0.73 -8.74
N ARG A 222 -20.37 0.58 -8.65
CA ARG A 222 -21.00 -0.69 -8.28
C ARG A 222 -20.68 -1.82 -9.28
N TYR A 223 -20.64 -1.54 -10.58
CA TYR A 223 -20.20 -2.47 -11.61
C TYR A 223 -18.74 -2.89 -11.44
N LYS A 224 -17.83 -1.93 -11.21
CA LYS A 224 -16.39 -2.18 -11.03
C LYS A 224 -16.05 -2.89 -9.70
N SER A 225 -16.88 -2.72 -8.67
CA SER A 225 -16.75 -3.39 -7.37
C SER A 225 -17.38 -4.79 -7.32
N LEU A 226 -18.00 -5.29 -8.40
CA LEU A 226 -18.57 -6.64 -8.45
C LEU A 226 -17.54 -7.65 -9.02
N PRO A 227 -17.22 -8.74 -8.29
CA PRO A 227 -16.34 -9.79 -8.82
C PRO A 227 -17.01 -10.55 -9.97
N SER A 228 -16.20 -10.97 -10.94
CA SER A 228 -16.65 -11.71 -12.12
C SER A 228 -17.21 -13.10 -11.75
N PRO A 229 -18.28 -13.60 -12.41
CA PRO A 229 -19.07 -12.95 -13.45
C PRO A 229 -20.11 -11.98 -12.89
N VAL A 230 -20.23 -10.82 -13.54
CA VAL A 230 -21.27 -9.82 -13.30
C VAL A 230 -22.57 -10.28 -13.97
N THR A 231 -23.57 -10.67 -13.18
CA THR A 231 -24.91 -11.00 -13.67
C THR A 231 -25.91 -9.93 -13.23
N LEU A 232 -26.96 -9.70 -14.02
CA LEU A 232 -27.97 -8.67 -13.70
C LEU A 232 -28.59 -8.87 -12.31
N VAL A 233 -28.85 -10.13 -11.92
CA VAL A 233 -29.38 -10.48 -10.58
C VAL A 233 -28.42 -10.02 -9.47
N ARG A 234 -27.11 -10.24 -9.61
CA ARG A 234 -26.09 -9.78 -8.65
C ARG A 234 -25.93 -8.26 -8.64
N PHE A 235 -26.05 -7.62 -9.81
CA PHE A 235 -25.96 -6.16 -9.91
C PHE A 235 -27.08 -5.47 -9.12
N PHE A 236 -28.31 -5.95 -9.23
CA PHE A 236 -29.47 -5.43 -8.47
C PHE A 236 -29.62 -6.04 -7.05
N GLU A 237 -28.68 -6.85 -6.57
CA GLU A 237 -28.74 -7.48 -5.25
C GLU A 237 -28.44 -6.47 -4.13
N ALA A 238 -29.48 -5.81 -3.61
CA ALA A 238 -29.36 -4.70 -2.65
C ALA A 238 -28.79 -5.09 -1.27
N SER A 239 -28.78 -6.38 -0.92
CA SER A 239 -28.25 -6.91 0.35
C SER A 239 -26.74 -6.71 0.55
N ARG A 240 -26.00 -6.32 -0.50
CA ARG A 240 -24.56 -6.06 -0.47
C ARG A 240 -24.28 -4.57 -0.62
N VAL A 241 -24.02 -3.91 0.51
CA VAL A 241 -23.55 -2.50 0.58
C VAL A 241 -22.04 -2.48 0.35
N THR A 242 -21.62 -2.22 -0.88
CA THR A 242 -20.19 -2.23 -1.28
C THR A 242 -19.48 -0.89 -1.14
N ALA A 243 -20.19 0.21 -0.88
CA ALA A 243 -19.61 1.52 -0.55
C ALA A 243 -20.60 2.38 0.25
N GLN A 244 -20.11 3.17 1.22
CA GLN A 244 -20.87 4.24 1.86
C GLN A 244 -20.32 5.60 1.42
N LEU A 245 -21.07 6.30 0.55
CA LEU A 245 -20.71 7.64 0.10
C LEU A 245 -21.19 8.69 1.12
N LYS A 246 -20.29 9.18 1.98
CA LYS A 246 -20.58 10.24 2.95
C LYS A 246 -20.82 11.57 2.19
N PRO A 247 -22.03 12.19 2.27
CA PRO A 247 -22.34 13.38 1.49
C PRO A 247 -21.56 14.61 1.98
N THR A 248 -20.95 15.34 1.04
CA THR A 248 -20.20 16.57 1.34
C THR A 248 -21.13 17.73 1.71
N TYR A 249 -20.64 18.65 2.54
CA TYR A 249 -21.38 19.86 2.91
C TYR A 249 -21.75 20.72 1.68
N LEU A 250 -20.83 20.82 0.69
CA LEU A 250 -21.06 21.53 -0.57
C LEU A 250 -22.22 20.93 -1.37
N SER A 251 -22.38 19.60 -1.37
CA SER A 251 -23.51 18.92 -2.03
C SER A 251 -24.84 19.28 -1.36
N LYS A 252 -24.88 19.25 -0.02
CA LYS A 252 -26.08 19.65 0.75
C LYS A 252 -26.46 21.12 0.52
N ALA A 253 -25.47 22.02 0.49
CA ALA A 253 -25.70 23.43 0.19
C ALA A 253 -26.27 23.64 -1.22
N ASN A 254 -25.74 22.93 -2.22
CA ASN A 254 -26.24 22.96 -3.60
C ASN A 254 -27.70 22.49 -3.69
N THR A 255 -28.05 21.36 -3.06
CA THR A 255 -29.45 20.89 -2.99
C THR A 255 -30.37 21.90 -2.29
N GLY A 256 -29.91 22.54 -1.21
CA GLY A 256 -30.66 23.61 -0.54
C GLY A 256 -30.96 24.78 -1.48
N ILE A 257 -29.96 25.25 -2.23
CA ILE A 257 -30.12 26.31 -3.25
C ILE A 257 -31.09 25.87 -4.36
N GLN A 258 -31.02 24.62 -4.81
CA GLN A 258 -31.92 24.07 -5.83
C GLN A 258 -33.38 24.04 -5.36
N VAL A 259 -33.65 23.64 -4.12
CA VAL A 259 -35.00 23.67 -3.52
C VAL A 259 -35.48 25.11 -3.32
N SER A 260 -34.62 26.01 -2.84
CA SER A 260 -34.94 27.44 -2.69
C SER A 260 -35.29 28.10 -4.03
N LEU A 261 -34.61 27.74 -5.12
CA LEU A 261 -34.91 28.22 -6.46
C LEU A 261 -36.32 27.79 -6.91
N VAL A 262 -36.67 26.50 -6.78
CA VAL A 262 -38.01 26.00 -7.16
C VAL A 262 -39.12 26.68 -6.34
N ILE A 263 -38.93 26.83 -5.02
CA ILE A 263 -39.89 27.55 -4.16
C ILE A 263 -40.03 29.00 -4.60
N ALA A 264 -38.91 29.71 -4.85
CA ALA A 264 -38.95 31.11 -5.27
C ALA A 264 -39.62 31.29 -6.64
N THR A 265 -39.32 30.42 -7.62
CA THR A 265 -39.93 30.47 -8.95
C THR A 265 -41.43 30.18 -8.91
N LEU A 266 -41.88 29.15 -8.17
CA LEU A 266 -43.31 28.85 -8.05
C LEU A 266 -44.06 29.92 -7.24
N LEU A 267 -43.47 30.42 -6.15
CA LEU A 267 -44.06 31.49 -5.34
C LEU A 267 -44.23 32.78 -6.15
N ALA A 268 -43.20 33.20 -6.89
CA ALA A 268 -43.20 34.44 -7.69
C ALA A 268 -44.30 34.49 -8.77
N HIS A 269 -44.77 33.34 -9.24
CA HIS A 269 -45.84 33.23 -10.24
C HIS A 269 -47.17 32.76 -9.63
N SER A 270 -47.21 32.39 -8.35
CA SER A 270 -48.44 32.06 -7.62
C SER A 270 -49.26 33.30 -7.31
N SER A 271 -50.59 33.14 -7.24
CA SER A 271 -51.52 34.23 -6.91
C SER A 271 -51.32 34.82 -5.50
N MET A 272 -50.60 34.13 -4.61
CA MET A 272 -50.24 34.67 -3.29
C MET A 272 -49.36 35.92 -3.34
N VAL A 273 -48.50 36.08 -4.36
CA VAL A 273 -47.62 37.26 -4.45
C VAL A 273 -48.38 38.52 -4.79
N VAL A 274 -49.52 38.42 -5.50
CA VAL A 274 -50.44 39.55 -5.73
C VAL A 274 -50.97 40.08 -4.39
N SER A 275 -51.38 39.19 -3.48
CA SER A 275 -51.86 39.58 -2.14
C SER A 275 -50.75 40.03 -1.18
N LEU A 276 -49.49 39.65 -1.43
CA LEU A 276 -48.35 40.08 -0.61
C LEU A 276 -47.79 41.45 -1.05
N HIS A 277 -48.13 41.89 -2.27
CA HIS A 277 -47.64 43.13 -2.88
C HIS A 277 -48.08 44.39 -2.11
N ASP A 278 -49.22 44.34 -1.42
CA ASP A 278 -49.77 45.45 -0.63
C ASP A 278 -49.07 45.65 0.73
N TYR A 279 -48.28 44.68 1.22
CA TYR A 279 -47.84 44.62 2.61
C TYR A 279 -46.33 44.65 2.88
N LEU A 280 -45.44 44.60 1.87
CA LEU A 280 -43.99 44.47 2.14
C LEU A 280 -43.04 45.21 1.17
N PRO A 281 -42.86 46.55 1.29
CA PRO A 281 -42.03 47.34 0.37
C PRO A 281 -40.51 47.00 0.34
N HIS A 282 -39.98 46.30 1.35
CA HIS A 282 -38.54 46.29 1.67
C HIS A 282 -37.79 44.95 1.47
N PHE A 283 -38.44 43.82 1.17
CA PHE A 283 -37.80 42.49 1.30
C PHE A 283 -37.47 41.73 0.00
N CYS A 284 -37.45 42.40 -1.17
CA CYS A 284 -37.21 41.73 -2.45
C CYS A 284 -36.28 42.49 -3.42
N LEU A 285 -34.97 42.43 -3.15
CA LEU A 285 -33.95 42.75 -4.15
C LEU A 285 -33.86 41.66 -5.23
N ILE A 286 -33.90 40.38 -4.82
CA ILE A 286 -33.71 39.22 -5.71
C ILE A 286 -34.85 39.10 -6.74
N CYS A 287 -36.11 39.21 -6.34
CA CYS A 287 -37.23 39.13 -7.28
C CYS A 287 -37.24 40.30 -8.28
N ARG A 288 -36.85 41.53 -7.86
CA ARG A 288 -36.71 42.68 -8.76
C ARG A 288 -35.56 42.50 -9.77
N VAL A 289 -34.47 41.83 -9.40
CA VAL A 289 -33.40 41.44 -10.33
C VAL A 289 -33.90 40.39 -11.32
N TYR A 290 -34.61 39.36 -10.85
CA TYR A 290 -35.12 38.28 -11.71
C TYR A 290 -36.16 38.79 -12.72
N GLN A 291 -37.14 39.58 -12.27
CA GLN A 291 -38.16 40.20 -13.15
C GLN A 291 -37.53 41.11 -14.22
N ARG A 292 -36.51 41.91 -13.85
CA ARG A 292 -35.76 42.72 -14.84
C ARG A 292 -35.00 41.87 -15.85
N HIS A 293 -34.47 40.72 -15.44
CA HIS A 293 -33.75 39.83 -16.35
C HIS A 293 -34.70 39.09 -17.29
N CYS A 294 -35.90 38.69 -16.83
CA CYS A 294 -36.94 38.12 -17.68
C CYS A 294 -37.49 39.16 -18.69
N ALA A 295 -37.71 40.41 -18.28
CA ALA A 295 -38.14 41.49 -19.18
C ALA A 295 -37.11 41.74 -20.30
N ALA A 296 -35.83 41.90 -19.95
CA ALA A 296 -34.74 42.10 -20.92
C ALA A 296 -34.47 40.90 -21.84
N MET A 297 -35.00 39.71 -21.51
CA MET A 297 -34.97 38.52 -22.38
C MET A 297 -36.19 38.43 -23.32
N HIS A 298 -37.27 39.15 -23.03
CA HIS A 298 -38.44 39.29 -23.92
C HIS A 298 -38.19 40.39 -24.96
N GLU A 299 -37.71 41.54 -24.52
CA GLU A 299 -37.37 42.72 -25.34
C GLU A 299 -36.39 42.37 -26.47
N LYS A 300 -35.33 41.61 -26.13
CA LYS A 300 -34.34 41.09 -27.11
C LYS A 300 -34.88 40.03 -28.08
N LYS A 301 -36.06 39.48 -27.83
CA LYS A 301 -36.68 38.49 -28.71
C LYS A 301 -37.45 39.17 -29.85
N GLU A 302 -37.99 40.36 -29.60
CA GLU A 302 -38.64 41.19 -30.61
C GLU A 302 -37.58 41.85 -31.52
N GLU A 303 -36.48 42.39 -30.96
CA GLU A 303 -35.33 42.90 -31.74
C GLU A 303 -34.69 41.85 -32.69
N GLN A 304 -34.79 40.56 -32.36
CA GLN A 304 -34.20 39.48 -33.17
C GLN A 304 -35.12 38.91 -34.26
N GLU A 305 -36.40 39.30 -34.31
CA GLU A 305 -37.31 38.91 -35.40
C GLU A 305 -37.40 39.98 -36.52
N GLU A 306 -37.09 41.25 -36.27
CA GLU A 306 -37.11 42.30 -37.31
C GLU A 306 -35.86 42.33 -38.22
N LEU A 307 -34.65 42.00 -37.73
CA LEU A 307 -33.42 42.03 -38.55
C LEU A 307 -33.19 40.77 -39.42
N GLY A 308 -34.29 40.09 -39.78
CA GLY A 308 -34.32 38.79 -40.46
C GLY A 308 -34.32 38.79 -41.99
N SER A 309 -33.85 39.85 -42.68
CA SER A 309 -33.79 39.85 -44.16
C SER A 309 -32.58 40.61 -44.75
N GLY A 310 -31.59 39.87 -45.25
CA GLY A 310 -30.39 40.44 -45.88
C GLY A 310 -29.33 39.39 -46.29
N GLN A 311 -29.33 39.02 -47.57
CA GLN A 311 -28.34 38.17 -48.26
C GLN A 311 -26.89 38.73 -48.18
N GLU A 312 -25.78 37.98 -48.32
CA GLU A 312 -25.48 36.53 -48.41
C GLU A 312 -23.92 36.34 -48.47
N VAL A 313 -23.42 35.10 -48.57
CA VAL A 313 -22.07 34.68 -49.05
C VAL A 313 -20.87 34.66 -48.05
N LYS A 314 -20.58 33.43 -47.58
CA LYS A 314 -19.27 32.75 -47.40
C LYS A 314 -18.04 33.47 -46.79
N THR A 315 -17.52 32.86 -45.71
CA THR A 315 -16.15 32.32 -45.68
C THR A 315 -16.05 31.10 -44.76
N GLU A 316 -15.19 30.13 -45.12
CA GLU A 316 -14.68 29.10 -44.20
C GLU A 316 -13.26 29.48 -43.71
N SER A 317 -12.73 28.68 -42.78
CA SER A 317 -11.36 28.63 -42.23
C SER A 317 -10.25 29.39 -43.00
N GLU A 318 -9.32 30.06 -42.32
CA GLU A 318 -8.20 29.34 -41.68
C GLU A 318 -7.57 29.98 -40.43
N THR A 319 -6.59 29.26 -39.87
CA THR A 319 -5.80 29.59 -38.68
C THR A 319 -4.78 30.72 -38.88
N ASP A 320 -4.25 31.22 -37.75
CA ASP A 320 -2.81 31.39 -37.45
C ASP A 320 -2.35 32.81 -37.03
N LYS A 321 -1.22 32.84 -36.31
CA LYS A 321 -0.28 33.95 -36.03
C LYS A 321 -0.54 34.94 -34.87
N ALA A 322 0.49 34.92 -34.00
CA ALA A 322 1.31 36.07 -33.58
C ALA A 322 0.88 36.94 -32.39
N VAL A 323 1.40 36.54 -31.23
CA VAL A 323 2.35 37.33 -30.42
C VAL A 323 2.81 38.65 -31.06
N LYS A 324 2.43 39.79 -30.47
CA LYS A 324 3.29 40.99 -30.32
C LYS A 324 2.65 42.07 -29.45
N ARG A 325 3.36 42.46 -28.37
CA ARG A 325 3.25 43.77 -27.69
C ARG A 325 1.86 44.02 -27.02
N GLU A 326 1.64 45.01 -26.17
CA GLU A 326 2.38 46.25 -25.86
C GLU A 326 2.70 46.43 -24.36
N THR A 327 3.58 47.39 -24.11
CA THR A 327 3.96 47.92 -22.80
C THR A 327 3.48 49.36 -22.65
N ASP A 328 3.66 49.89 -21.42
CA ASP A 328 3.86 51.32 -21.10
C ASP A 328 2.67 52.19 -20.64
N ILE A 329 3.06 53.31 -20.04
CA ILE A 329 2.30 54.44 -19.48
C ILE A 329 1.63 54.19 -18.12
N LEU A 330 2.32 54.60 -17.04
CA LEU A 330 1.99 55.84 -16.31
C LEU A 330 3.18 56.29 -15.42
N ASP A 331 3.56 57.56 -15.52
CA ASP A 331 4.56 58.27 -14.68
C ASP A 331 3.90 58.78 -13.35
N GLU A 332 4.57 59.41 -12.36
CA GLU A 332 5.93 59.97 -12.20
C GLU A 332 6.55 59.55 -10.81
N LYS A 333 7.56 60.15 -10.12
CA LYS A 333 8.35 61.41 -10.23
C LYS A 333 9.70 61.35 -9.45
N ASP A 334 10.35 62.52 -9.34
CA ASP A 334 11.43 63.03 -8.46
C ASP A 334 11.65 62.33 -7.09
N ASP A 335 12.85 62.32 -6.48
CA ASP A 335 13.82 63.44 -6.35
C ASP A 335 15.33 63.06 -6.33
N LYS A 336 16.25 64.02 -6.11
CA LYS A 336 17.70 63.99 -6.43
C LYS A 336 18.64 64.07 -5.20
N GLN A 337 19.87 63.54 -5.28
CA GLN A 337 21.13 64.28 -4.96
C GLN A 337 22.47 63.53 -5.30
N ASN A 338 23.36 64.24 -6.01
CA ASN A 338 24.85 64.28 -6.04
C ASN A 338 25.77 63.17 -5.43
N ASP A 339 26.66 62.59 -6.27
CA ASP A 339 28.16 62.76 -6.32
C ASP A 339 29.10 62.60 -5.05
N PRO A 340 30.43 62.30 -5.20
CA PRO A 340 31.11 61.14 -5.84
C PRO A 340 32.37 60.63 -5.01
N VAL A 341 33.47 60.16 -5.67
CA VAL A 341 34.90 60.07 -5.18
C VAL A 341 35.53 58.71 -4.69
N SER A 342 36.02 57.91 -5.66
CA SER A 342 37.45 57.49 -5.84
C SER A 342 38.15 56.30 -5.11
N ILE A 343 39.32 55.92 -5.68
CA ILE A 343 40.50 55.20 -5.12
C ILE A 343 40.28 53.69 -4.76
N ALA A 344 41.11 52.70 -5.16
CA ALA A 344 42.55 52.70 -5.49
C ALA A 344 42.97 51.72 -6.62
N LYS A 345 44.18 51.93 -7.16
CA LYS A 345 45.00 50.93 -7.90
C LYS A 345 46.46 51.00 -7.45
N SER A 346 47.11 49.86 -7.25
CA SER A 346 48.57 49.67 -7.16
C SER A 346 48.98 48.67 -8.24
N ARG A 347 49.81 49.03 -9.23
CA ARG A 347 51.30 49.11 -9.23
C ARG A 347 51.93 47.69 -9.15
N ILE A 348 52.96 47.34 -9.95
CA ILE A 348 54.04 48.19 -10.51
C ILE A 348 54.70 47.59 -11.77
N ARG A 349 55.29 48.44 -12.63
CA ARG A 349 56.34 48.25 -13.71
C ARG A 349 56.31 46.99 -14.61
N SER A 350 56.32 47.03 -15.95
CA SER A 350 56.98 47.87 -16.99
C SER A 350 58.43 47.49 -17.38
N ARG A 351 58.64 47.13 -18.65
CA ARG A 351 59.85 47.45 -19.44
C ARG A 351 59.52 47.45 -20.94
N ILE A 352 60.24 48.26 -21.72
CA ILE A 352 60.08 48.42 -23.17
C ILE A 352 61.35 47.92 -23.86
N GLY A 353 61.20 47.28 -25.01
CA GLY A 353 62.28 46.97 -25.95
C GLY A 353 61.74 46.93 -27.38
N ARG A 354 62.47 47.49 -28.35
CA ARG A 354 62.20 47.40 -29.79
C ARG A 354 63.27 46.53 -30.47
N PRO A 355 63.04 46.06 -31.71
CA PRO A 355 63.65 44.81 -32.19
C PRO A 355 64.96 45.01 -32.96
N GLU A 356 65.72 43.92 -33.05
CA GLU A 356 66.66 43.65 -34.13
C GLU A 356 66.34 42.30 -34.79
N ALA A 357 66.74 42.12 -36.05
CA ALA A 357 66.34 40.98 -36.87
C ALA A 357 67.47 39.97 -37.08
N SER A 358 67.14 38.68 -37.12
CA SER A 358 67.99 37.68 -37.79
C SER A 358 67.15 36.66 -38.54
N MET A 359 67.60 36.32 -39.75
CA MET A 359 66.83 35.60 -40.77
C MET A 359 67.25 34.12 -40.85
N ARG A 360 66.37 33.19 -40.45
CA ARG A 360 66.45 31.75 -40.82
C ARG A 360 65.08 31.21 -41.20
N ARG A 361 65.07 30.18 -42.05
CA ARG A 361 63.90 29.75 -42.86
C ARG A 361 63.31 28.42 -42.38
N ARG A 362 62.10 28.14 -42.87
CA ARG A 362 61.49 26.81 -43.14
C ARG A 362 60.90 26.08 -41.92
N GLY A 363 59.57 26.11 -41.79
CA GLY A 363 58.83 25.19 -40.91
C GLY A 363 57.48 25.68 -40.40
N ASP A 364 56.58 26.18 -41.26
CA ASP A 364 55.26 26.66 -40.82
C ASP A 364 54.32 25.53 -40.41
N LEU A 365 54.27 25.27 -39.11
CA LEU A 365 53.13 24.66 -38.41
C LEU A 365 52.94 25.43 -37.10
N ALA A 366 52.19 26.53 -37.17
CA ALA A 366 51.92 27.37 -36.01
C ALA A 366 51.14 26.57 -34.96
N VAL A 367 51.70 26.47 -33.75
CA VAL A 367 51.00 25.92 -32.59
C VAL A 367 49.96 26.95 -32.15
N VAL A 368 48.74 26.81 -32.67
CA VAL A 368 47.59 27.60 -32.20
C VAL A 368 47.33 27.22 -30.75
N GLU A 369 47.43 28.19 -29.84
CA GLU A 369 47.06 28.00 -28.44
C GLU A 369 45.55 27.77 -28.34
N ALA A 370 45.15 26.50 -28.20
CA ALA A 370 43.75 26.10 -28.18
C ALA A 370 42.98 26.76 -27.03
N ARG A 371 41.99 27.61 -27.37
CA ARG A 371 41.08 28.23 -26.40
C ARG A 371 39.63 28.40 -26.83
N GLU A 372 39.36 28.57 -28.12
CA GLU A 372 37.98 28.64 -28.64
C GLU A 372 37.85 27.67 -29.82
N CYS A 373 36.94 26.69 -29.71
CA CYS A 373 36.57 25.80 -30.80
C CYS A 373 35.22 26.26 -31.37
N PRO A 374 35.12 26.61 -32.66
CA PRO A 374 33.89 27.18 -33.22
C PRO A 374 32.74 26.17 -33.38
N TYR A 375 32.96 24.89 -33.09
CA TYR A 375 31.98 23.81 -33.26
C TYR A 375 31.43 23.26 -31.92
N LEU A 376 31.57 24.01 -30.81
CA LEU A 376 31.06 23.59 -29.49
C LEU A 376 29.51 23.54 -29.43
N ASP A 377 28.86 24.29 -30.30
CA ASP A 377 27.41 24.39 -30.49
C ASP A 377 26.79 23.17 -31.20
N THR A 378 27.53 22.49 -32.08
CA THR A 378 27.05 21.30 -32.81
C THR A 378 26.87 20.06 -31.91
N ILE A 379 27.29 20.13 -30.65
CA ILE A 379 27.22 19.02 -29.69
C ILE A 379 25.76 18.75 -29.26
N ASN A 380 25.18 17.67 -29.78
CA ASN A 380 23.86 17.21 -29.39
C ASN A 380 23.94 16.21 -28.21
N ARG A 381 23.58 16.66 -27.01
CA ARG A 381 23.63 15.84 -25.79
C ARG A 381 22.58 14.73 -25.72
N HIS A 382 21.44 14.86 -26.42
CA HIS A 382 20.35 13.87 -26.37
C HIS A 382 20.72 12.54 -27.05
N VAL A 383 21.59 12.57 -28.06
CA VAL A 383 22.05 11.37 -28.80
C VAL A 383 23.25 10.68 -28.15
N LEU A 384 23.83 11.25 -27.09
CA LEU A 384 24.98 10.66 -26.40
C LEU A 384 24.50 9.51 -25.51
N ASP A 385 25.01 8.31 -25.77
CA ASP A 385 24.70 7.11 -24.99
C ASP A 385 25.97 6.31 -24.70
N PHE A 386 26.46 6.43 -23.47
CA PHE A 386 27.71 5.82 -23.02
C PHE A 386 27.52 4.45 -22.34
N ASP A 387 26.34 3.82 -22.49
CA ASP A 387 26.01 2.51 -21.88
C ASP A 387 26.24 1.31 -22.79
N PHE A 388 26.61 1.55 -24.05
CA PHE A 388 26.96 0.52 -25.02
C PHE A 388 28.47 0.27 -25.08
N GLU A 389 28.85 -0.92 -25.55
CA GLU A 389 30.26 -1.33 -25.60
C GLU A 389 31.11 -0.39 -26.47
N LYS A 390 32.27 -0.01 -25.95
CA LYS A 390 33.19 1.00 -26.52
C LYS A 390 33.97 0.45 -27.72
N LEU A 391 33.25 0.12 -28.80
CA LEU A 391 33.75 -0.40 -30.07
C LEU A 391 33.39 0.51 -31.25
N CYS A 392 34.18 0.47 -32.32
CA CYS A 392 33.91 1.19 -33.56
C CYS A 392 32.72 0.58 -34.32
N SER A 393 31.72 1.39 -34.69
CA SER A 393 30.54 0.96 -35.46
C SER A 393 30.83 0.49 -36.89
N VAL A 394 32.06 0.64 -37.38
CA VAL A 394 32.50 0.22 -38.74
C VAL A 394 33.46 -0.98 -38.67
N SER A 395 34.54 -0.88 -37.90
CA SER A 395 35.59 -1.92 -37.82
C SER A 395 35.42 -2.90 -36.66
N LEU A 396 34.43 -2.70 -35.79
CA LEU A 396 34.20 -3.42 -34.53
C LEU A 396 35.40 -3.44 -33.56
N SER A 397 36.45 -2.64 -33.83
CA SER A 397 37.65 -2.57 -33.00
C SER A 397 37.42 -1.77 -31.71
N ARG A 398 38.09 -2.19 -30.64
CA ARG A 398 38.09 -1.56 -29.30
C ARG A 398 39.27 -0.60 -29.10
N ILE A 399 40.17 -0.49 -30.08
CA ILE A 399 41.45 0.24 -29.95
C ILE A 399 41.28 1.66 -30.47
N ASN A 400 41.57 2.67 -29.64
CA ASN A 400 41.49 4.10 -29.99
C ASN A 400 40.13 4.49 -30.57
N VAL A 401 39.05 4.25 -29.81
CA VAL A 401 37.68 4.58 -30.20
C VAL A 401 37.29 5.99 -29.75
N TYR A 402 36.67 6.73 -30.65
CA TYR A 402 36.19 8.10 -30.49
C TYR A 402 34.68 8.14 -30.67
N ALA A 403 33.95 8.75 -29.73
CA ALA A 403 32.54 9.05 -29.90
C ALA A 403 32.37 10.39 -30.63
N CYS A 404 31.58 10.41 -31.70
CA CYS A 404 31.15 11.64 -32.34
C CYS A 404 30.11 12.34 -31.45
N LEU A 405 30.34 13.60 -31.08
CA LEU A 405 29.47 14.34 -30.17
C LEU A 405 28.23 14.95 -30.83
N VAL A 406 28.12 14.84 -32.16
CA VAL A 406 26.96 15.34 -32.93
C VAL A 406 25.93 14.24 -33.18
N CYS A 407 26.37 12.98 -33.38
CA CYS A 407 25.48 11.85 -33.68
C CYS A 407 25.59 10.63 -32.74
N GLY A 408 26.42 10.69 -31.69
CA GLY A 408 26.61 9.63 -30.68
C GLY A 408 27.36 8.38 -31.15
N LYS A 409 27.55 8.16 -32.46
CA LYS A 409 28.20 6.98 -33.03
C LYS A 409 29.70 6.89 -32.69
N TYR A 410 30.22 5.67 -32.64
CA TYR A 410 31.60 5.37 -32.24
C TYR A 410 32.48 5.00 -33.45
N PHE A 411 33.66 5.60 -33.56
CA PHE A 411 34.56 5.41 -34.70
C PHE A 411 36.01 5.17 -34.26
N GLN A 412 36.77 4.42 -35.06
CA GLN A 412 38.17 4.11 -34.76
C GLN A 412 39.12 5.19 -35.31
N GLY A 413 40.12 5.54 -34.50
CA GLY A 413 41.26 6.38 -34.88
C GLY A 413 40.93 7.87 -35.02
N ARG A 414 41.97 8.68 -35.27
CA ARG A 414 41.88 10.13 -35.56
C ARG A 414 42.75 10.58 -36.73
N GLY A 415 43.53 9.68 -37.32
CA GLY A 415 44.46 9.98 -38.40
C GLY A 415 43.79 9.95 -39.77
N GLN A 416 44.45 10.50 -40.77
CA GLN A 416 44.03 10.36 -42.17
C GLN A 416 43.86 8.86 -42.52
N GLY A 417 42.76 8.52 -43.20
CA GLY A 417 42.38 7.13 -43.50
C GLY A 417 41.71 6.36 -42.36
N THR A 418 41.57 6.93 -41.16
CA THR A 418 40.84 6.28 -40.04
C THR A 418 39.36 6.68 -39.99
N HIS A 419 38.50 5.81 -39.46
CA HIS A 419 37.04 5.95 -39.57
C HIS A 419 36.47 7.24 -38.95
N ALA A 420 37.03 7.76 -37.85
CA ALA A 420 36.53 9.02 -37.28
C ALA A 420 36.91 10.23 -38.17
N TYR A 421 38.13 10.22 -38.72
CA TYR A 421 38.58 11.24 -39.67
C TYR A 421 37.73 11.22 -40.95
N THR A 422 37.49 10.05 -41.54
CA THR A 422 36.62 9.94 -42.72
C THR A 422 35.18 10.35 -42.41
N HIS A 423 34.68 10.07 -41.20
CA HIS A 423 33.35 10.53 -40.78
C HIS A 423 33.27 12.06 -40.67
N SER A 424 34.28 12.71 -40.08
CA SER A 424 34.34 14.18 -39.93
C SER A 424 34.49 14.95 -41.25
N VAL A 425 34.95 14.27 -42.31
CA VAL A 425 35.08 14.84 -43.67
C VAL A 425 33.84 14.55 -44.52
N ALA A 426 33.21 13.37 -44.36
CA ALA A 426 31.99 13.00 -45.08
C ALA A 426 30.75 13.71 -44.53
N GLU A 427 30.55 13.68 -43.21
CA GLU A 427 29.49 14.40 -42.51
C GLU A 427 30.09 15.75 -42.05
N GLY A 428 30.12 16.75 -42.92
CA GLY A 428 30.96 17.95 -42.76
C GLY A 428 30.72 18.82 -41.52
N GLU A 429 29.66 18.55 -40.74
CA GLU A 429 29.32 19.19 -39.47
C GLU A 429 29.81 18.38 -38.24
N HIS A 430 30.07 17.07 -38.40
CA HIS A 430 30.44 16.15 -37.34
C HIS A 430 31.93 16.26 -36.94
N ARG A 431 32.34 17.46 -36.50
CA ARG A 431 33.75 17.77 -36.21
C ARG A 431 34.20 17.45 -34.78
N MET A 432 33.26 17.25 -33.87
CA MET A 432 33.54 17.12 -32.43
C MET A 432 33.61 15.65 -31.98
N PHE A 433 34.73 15.25 -31.39
CA PHE A 433 34.97 13.88 -30.94
C PHE A 433 35.51 13.78 -29.51
N LEU A 434 35.12 12.73 -28.79
CA LEU A 434 35.65 12.35 -27.48
C LEU A 434 36.37 11.00 -27.55
N ASN A 435 37.65 10.96 -27.20
CA ASN A 435 38.39 9.70 -27.03
C ASN A 435 37.88 8.95 -25.78
N LEU A 436 37.30 7.77 -25.98
CA LEU A 436 36.65 6.98 -24.92
C LEU A 436 37.62 6.32 -23.93
N SER A 437 38.94 6.36 -24.20
CA SER A 437 39.99 5.80 -23.34
C SER A 437 40.78 6.86 -22.58
N THR A 438 40.96 8.06 -23.15
CA THR A 438 41.76 9.14 -22.54
C THR A 438 40.92 10.31 -22.01
N LEU A 439 39.60 10.31 -22.24
CA LEU A 439 38.65 11.36 -21.85
C LEU A 439 39.00 12.76 -22.41
N LYS A 440 39.77 12.79 -23.51
CA LYS A 440 40.17 14.00 -24.22
C LYS A 440 39.28 14.27 -25.43
N PHE A 441 38.94 15.54 -25.61
CA PHE A 441 38.17 16.03 -26.74
C PHE A 441 39.09 16.45 -27.89
N TYR A 442 38.65 16.24 -29.12
CA TYR A 442 39.38 16.58 -30.35
C TYR A 442 38.42 17.16 -31.39
N CYS A 443 38.90 18.17 -32.13
CA CYS A 443 38.30 18.55 -33.41
C CYS A 443 38.88 17.63 -34.51
N LEU A 444 38.06 17.19 -35.46
CA LEU A 444 38.50 16.56 -36.71
C LEU A 444 37.74 17.21 -37.89
N PRO A 445 38.34 17.34 -39.08
CA PRO A 445 39.65 16.81 -39.49
C PRO A 445 40.87 17.56 -38.92
N ASP A 446 40.69 18.74 -38.32
CA ASP A 446 41.76 19.66 -37.89
C ASP A 446 42.74 19.07 -36.83
N ASN A 447 42.31 18.04 -36.09
CA ASN A 447 43.12 17.19 -35.21
C ASN A 447 43.82 17.92 -34.02
N TYR A 448 43.21 18.99 -33.49
CA TYR A 448 43.65 19.65 -32.26
C TYR A 448 42.85 19.18 -31.02
N GLU A 449 43.47 19.26 -29.84
CA GLU A 449 42.87 18.90 -28.55
C GLU A 449 42.06 20.07 -27.98
N ILE A 450 40.80 19.81 -27.58
CA ILE A 450 39.87 20.82 -27.07
C ILE A 450 39.86 20.78 -25.54
N LYS A 451 39.98 21.95 -24.90
CA LYS A 451 40.06 22.11 -23.44
C LYS A 451 39.03 23.14 -22.97
N ASP A 452 37.81 22.66 -22.79
CA ASP A 452 36.67 23.47 -22.36
C ASP A 452 35.95 22.79 -21.17
N SER A 453 35.48 23.59 -20.21
CA SER A 453 34.79 23.13 -18.99
C SER A 453 33.30 22.87 -19.19
N SER A 454 32.68 23.45 -20.22
CA SER A 454 31.30 23.13 -20.63
C SER A 454 31.13 21.68 -21.08
N LEU A 455 32.24 20.96 -21.32
CA LEU A 455 32.28 19.55 -21.71
C LEU A 455 32.57 18.60 -20.54
N ASP A 456 32.75 19.10 -19.31
CA ASP A 456 32.99 18.26 -18.12
C ASP A 456 31.75 17.45 -17.72
N ASP A 457 30.54 17.85 -18.14
CA ASP A 457 29.32 17.05 -17.99
C ASP A 457 29.40 15.76 -18.83
N ILE A 458 29.81 15.84 -20.10
CA ILE A 458 30.01 14.68 -20.98
C ILE A 458 31.07 13.74 -20.40
N LYS A 459 32.19 14.28 -19.87
CA LYS A 459 33.20 13.47 -19.15
C LYS A 459 32.58 12.74 -17.95
N TYR A 460 31.75 13.43 -17.17
CA TYR A 460 31.14 12.90 -15.96
C TYR A 460 30.04 11.87 -16.22
N VAL A 461 29.29 11.94 -17.34
CA VAL A 461 28.34 10.89 -17.73
C VAL A 461 29.08 9.63 -18.24
N LEU A 462 30.18 9.79 -18.99
CA LEU A 462 30.98 8.67 -19.49
C LEU A 462 31.71 7.91 -18.36
N ASN A 463 32.18 8.62 -17.32
CA ASN A 463 32.76 8.00 -16.12
C ASN A 463 32.45 8.83 -14.85
N PRO A 464 31.30 8.56 -14.17
CA PRO A 464 30.91 9.31 -12.98
C PRO A 464 31.86 9.04 -11.82
N THR A 465 32.31 10.10 -11.14
CA THR A 465 33.24 10.02 -10.00
C THR A 465 32.61 10.53 -8.70
N PHE A 466 32.99 9.90 -7.58
CA PHE A 466 32.41 10.15 -6.26
C PHE A 466 33.53 10.30 -5.20
N THR A 467 33.49 11.41 -4.45
CA THR A 467 34.35 11.60 -3.27
C THR A 467 33.75 10.91 -2.04
N LYS A 468 34.50 10.76 -0.94
CA LYS A 468 33.99 10.09 0.28
C LYS A 468 32.84 10.88 0.91
N GLU A 469 32.96 12.20 0.87
CA GLU A 469 32.05 13.19 1.43
C GLU A 469 30.74 13.20 0.62
N ALA A 470 30.84 13.14 -0.72
CA ALA A 470 29.70 12.97 -1.60
C ALA A 470 28.94 11.66 -1.33
N ILE A 471 29.65 10.55 -1.10
CA ILE A 471 29.04 9.24 -0.79
C ILE A 471 28.31 9.28 0.56
N GLN A 472 28.90 9.88 1.59
CA GLN A 472 28.24 10.07 2.89
C GLN A 472 26.98 10.95 2.79
N ALA A 473 26.96 11.91 1.85
CA ALA A 473 25.79 12.76 1.60
C ALA A 473 24.67 12.06 0.81
N LEU A 474 24.93 10.97 0.07
CA LEU A 474 23.90 10.31 -0.77
C LEU A 474 22.68 9.86 0.04
N ASP A 475 22.89 9.20 1.19
CA ASP A 475 21.78 8.73 2.05
C ASP A 475 21.05 9.85 2.80
N ARG A 476 21.51 11.10 2.67
CA ARG A 476 20.93 12.31 3.28
C ARG A 476 20.40 13.29 2.22
N ASN A 477 20.45 12.94 0.94
CA ASN A 477 20.09 13.84 -0.16
C ASN A 477 18.66 13.58 -0.67
N GLU A 478 17.76 14.54 -0.42
CA GLU A 478 16.39 14.53 -0.96
C GLU A 478 16.28 15.19 -2.36
N LYS A 479 17.36 15.81 -2.86
CA LYS A 479 17.31 16.63 -4.07
C LYS A 479 17.14 15.78 -5.33
N LEU A 480 16.02 16.02 -6.02
CA LEU A 480 15.75 15.54 -7.37
C LEU A 480 16.78 16.07 -8.38
N SER A 481 17.31 15.16 -9.19
CA SER A 481 18.11 15.45 -10.38
C SER A 481 17.22 15.62 -11.61
N ARG A 482 17.73 16.32 -12.62
CA ARG A 482 17.04 16.56 -13.90
C ARG A 482 17.93 16.11 -15.05
N SER A 483 17.36 15.35 -15.99
CA SER A 483 18.01 14.91 -17.22
C SER A 483 18.00 16.02 -18.29
N VAL A 484 18.74 15.84 -19.38
CA VAL A 484 18.79 16.82 -20.48
C VAL A 484 17.45 16.88 -21.23
N ASP A 485 16.75 15.75 -21.30
CA ASP A 485 15.35 15.66 -21.78
C ASP A 485 14.33 16.32 -20.83
N GLY A 486 14.79 17.01 -19.78
CA GLY A 486 13.97 17.70 -18.80
C GLY A 486 13.28 16.81 -17.77
N SER A 487 13.37 15.49 -17.91
CA SER A 487 12.81 14.48 -17.00
C SER A 487 13.46 14.53 -15.62
N VAL A 488 12.70 14.20 -14.58
CA VAL A 488 13.12 14.36 -13.18
C VAL A 488 13.27 12.98 -12.51
N TYR A 489 14.37 12.75 -11.79
CA TYR A 489 14.68 11.47 -11.18
C TYR A 489 15.46 11.63 -9.85
N LEU A 490 15.53 10.57 -9.03
CA LEU A 490 16.43 10.52 -7.86
C LEU A 490 17.64 9.62 -8.18
N PRO A 491 18.88 10.01 -7.84
CA PRO A 491 20.03 9.13 -7.95
C PRO A 491 19.80 7.79 -7.22
N GLY A 492 20.20 6.68 -7.83
CA GLY A 492 19.90 5.32 -7.36
C GLY A 492 18.51 4.83 -7.83
N ILE A 493 17.46 5.65 -7.67
CA ILE A 493 16.09 5.35 -8.13
C ILE A 493 15.93 5.71 -9.61
N VAL A 494 16.63 4.96 -10.46
CA VAL A 494 16.75 5.18 -11.91
C VAL A 494 16.35 3.89 -12.65
N GLY A 495 15.55 3.99 -13.71
CA GLY A 495 15.09 2.81 -14.46
C GLY A 495 16.23 2.07 -15.17
N LEU A 496 16.16 0.73 -15.24
CA LEU A 496 17.09 -0.11 -16.00
C LEU A 496 16.45 -0.62 -17.29
N ASN A 497 17.17 -0.54 -18.40
CA ASN A 497 16.64 -1.01 -19.68
C ASN A 497 16.47 -2.55 -19.73
N ASN A 498 15.35 -3.01 -20.30
CA ASN A 498 15.10 -4.41 -20.60
C ASN A 498 15.24 -4.65 -22.10
N ILE A 499 16.31 -5.35 -22.46
CA ILE A 499 16.71 -5.59 -23.84
C ILE A 499 15.82 -6.67 -24.48
N LYS A 500 15.45 -7.70 -23.69
CA LYS A 500 14.46 -8.73 -24.05
C LYS A 500 13.83 -9.40 -22.83
N ALA A 501 14.67 -9.98 -21.96
CA ALA A 501 14.22 -10.81 -20.84
C ALA A 501 15.21 -10.75 -19.66
N ASN A 502 15.75 -9.56 -19.36
CA ASN A 502 16.78 -9.35 -18.33
C ASN A 502 16.25 -8.68 -17.04
N ASP A 503 14.94 -8.65 -16.84
CA ASP A 503 14.26 -8.12 -15.65
C ASP A 503 14.75 -8.80 -14.35
N TYR A 504 14.92 -10.12 -14.37
CA TYR A 504 15.46 -10.92 -13.26
C TYR A 504 16.87 -10.49 -12.82
N CYS A 505 17.70 -10.01 -13.76
CA CYS A 505 18.99 -9.38 -13.46
C CYS A 505 18.78 -7.96 -12.93
N ASN A 506 17.93 -7.17 -13.58
CA ASN A 506 17.68 -5.76 -13.25
C ASN A 506 17.26 -5.60 -11.79
N VAL A 507 16.28 -6.38 -11.32
CA VAL A 507 15.80 -6.30 -9.92
C VAL A 507 16.87 -6.65 -8.89
N VAL A 508 17.74 -7.62 -9.19
CA VAL A 508 18.84 -8.01 -8.29
C VAL A 508 19.94 -6.95 -8.27
N LEU A 509 20.31 -6.41 -9.43
CA LEU A 509 21.31 -5.33 -9.54
C LEU A 509 20.84 -4.07 -8.79
N GLN A 510 19.56 -3.72 -8.90
CA GLN A 510 18.95 -2.60 -8.18
C GLN A 510 18.84 -2.83 -6.67
N ALA A 511 18.46 -4.04 -6.25
CA ALA A 511 18.39 -4.37 -4.83
C ALA A 511 19.79 -4.38 -4.18
N MET A 512 20.85 -4.76 -4.93
CA MET A 512 22.25 -4.65 -4.49
C MET A 512 22.78 -3.21 -4.50
N SER A 513 22.36 -2.36 -5.44
CA SER A 513 22.83 -0.97 -5.56
C SER A 513 22.41 -0.07 -4.38
N HIS A 514 21.42 -0.50 -3.59
CA HIS A 514 20.92 0.19 -2.40
C HIS A 514 21.45 -0.39 -1.06
N VAL A 515 22.27 -1.45 -1.10
CA VAL A 515 22.96 -1.95 0.10
C VAL A 515 24.19 -1.10 0.34
N GLN A 516 24.06 -0.10 1.21
CA GLN A 516 25.05 0.96 1.48
C GLN A 516 26.52 0.48 1.52
N PRO A 517 26.95 -0.53 2.32
CA PRO A 517 28.35 -0.96 2.32
C PRO A 517 28.86 -1.50 0.98
N VAL A 518 27.96 -2.08 0.16
CA VAL A 518 28.28 -2.59 -1.19
C VAL A 518 28.33 -1.43 -2.18
N ARG A 519 27.33 -0.54 -2.14
CA ARG A 519 27.29 0.70 -2.94
C ARG A 519 28.56 1.52 -2.74
N ASP A 520 28.85 1.90 -1.49
CA ASP A 520 29.95 2.81 -1.14
C ASP A 520 31.33 2.22 -1.50
N TYR A 521 31.44 0.88 -1.50
CA TYR A 521 32.61 0.18 -1.99
C TYR A 521 32.75 0.23 -3.52
N PHE A 522 31.65 0.08 -4.26
CA PHE A 522 31.66 0.05 -5.73
C PHE A 522 31.58 1.44 -6.41
N LEU A 523 31.18 2.50 -5.70
CA LEU A 523 31.20 3.88 -6.23
C LEU A 523 32.61 4.48 -6.38
N ARG A 524 33.64 3.90 -5.75
CA ARG A 524 35.05 4.32 -5.88
C ARG A 524 35.88 3.21 -6.50
N GLU A 525 36.36 3.44 -7.72
CA GLU A 525 37.10 2.44 -8.50
C GLU A 525 38.41 1.97 -7.81
N ASP A 526 39.10 2.87 -7.09
CA ASP A 526 40.30 2.57 -6.30
C ASP A 526 40.13 1.34 -5.39
N ASN A 527 38.93 1.14 -4.84
CA ASN A 527 38.63 0.11 -3.85
C ASN A 527 38.77 -1.33 -4.41
N TYR A 528 38.58 -1.50 -5.72
CA TYR A 528 38.59 -2.82 -6.39
C TYR A 528 39.51 -2.89 -7.63
N ALA A 529 39.97 -1.76 -8.17
CA ALA A 529 40.89 -1.75 -9.33
C ALA A 529 42.23 -2.44 -9.04
N ALA A 530 42.72 -2.36 -7.81
CA ALA A 530 43.98 -2.94 -7.35
C ALA A 530 43.90 -4.42 -6.89
N VAL A 531 42.75 -5.08 -7.05
CA VAL A 531 42.62 -6.52 -6.74
C VAL A 531 43.45 -7.32 -7.75
N ASN A 532 44.34 -8.19 -7.25
CA ASN A 532 45.29 -8.97 -8.06
C ASN A 532 44.60 -9.74 -9.20
N LYS A 533 44.78 -9.27 -10.43
CA LYS A 533 44.26 -9.91 -11.64
C LYS A 533 45.21 -11.03 -12.06
N VAL A 534 44.76 -12.29 -11.94
CA VAL A 534 45.48 -13.43 -12.54
C VAL A 534 45.41 -13.27 -14.06
N PRO A 535 46.52 -13.36 -14.82
CA PRO A 535 46.49 -13.25 -16.27
C PRO A 535 45.54 -14.26 -16.91
N GLY A 536 44.55 -13.77 -17.66
CA GLY A 536 43.52 -14.59 -18.29
C GLY A 536 42.24 -14.82 -17.48
N ASP A 537 42.15 -14.34 -16.22
CA ASP A 537 40.89 -14.41 -15.46
C ASP A 537 39.88 -13.36 -15.94
N ILE A 538 38.65 -13.82 -16.20
CA ILE A 538 37.50 -13.01 -16.63
C ILE A 538 36.66 -12.51 -15.44
N LEU A 539 36.80 -13.08 -14.24
CA LEU A 539 35.99 -12.71 -13.08
C LEU A 539 36.16 -11.23 -12.64
N PRO A 540 37.36 -10.62 -12.65
CA PRO A 540 37.53 -9.20 -12.35
C PRO A 540 36.77 -8.26 -13.30
N THR A 541 36.40 -8.70 -14.51
CA THR A 541 35.55 -7.92 -15.40
C THR A 541 34.15 -7.71 -14.79
N LEU A 542 33.62 -8.70 -14.05
CA LEU A 542 32.30 -8.60 -13.41
C LEU A 542 32.27 -7.51 -12.32
N SER A 543 33.31 -7.42 -11.48
CA SER A 543 33.40 -6.38 -10.44
C SER A 543 33.63 -4.99 -11.04
N GLN A 544 34.42 -4.88 -12.12
CA GLN A 544 34.59 -3.61 -12.85
C GLN A 544 33.27 -3.12 -13.48
N ARG A 545 32.56 -3.97 -14.24
CA ARG A 545 31.29 -3.60 -14.88
C ARG A 545 30.17 -3.32 -13.88
N PHE A 546 30.16 -4.00 -12.72
CA PHE A 546 29.21 -3.70 -11.65
C PHE A 546 29.48 -2.31 -11.03
N GLY A 547 30.75 -1.96 -10.80
CA GLY A 547 31.13 -0.63 -10.32
C GLY A 547 30.84 0.49 -11.32
N GLU A 548 31.01 0.26 -12.63
CA GLU A 548 30.56 1.19 -13.68
C GLU A 548 29.03 1.38 -13.66
N LEU A 549 28.25 0.28 -13.56
CA LEU A 549 26.78 0.35 -13.50
C LEU A 549 26.28 1.10 -12.25
N LEU A 550 26.88 0.85 -11.09
CA LEU A 550 26.52 1.55 -9.84
C LEU A 550 26.84 3.05 -9.91
N ARG A 551 28.01 3.42 -10.46
CA ARG A 551 28.37 4.83 -10.67
C ARG A 551 27.40 5.56 -11.61
N LYS A 552 26.87 4.87 -12.61
CA LYS A 552 25.84 5.39 -13.54
C LYS A 552 24.46 5.51 -12.90
N LEU A 553 24.01 4.49 -12.17
CA LEU A 553 22.72 4.51 -11.45
C LEU A 553 22.67 5.65 -10.41
N TRP A 554 23.76 5.88 -9.68
CA TRP A 554 23.87 6.94 -8.69
C TRP A 554 24.36 8.30 -9.25
N ASN A 555 24.44 8.46 -10.58
CA ASN A 555 24.88 9.71 -11.21
C ASN A 555 23.83 10.84 -11.05
N PRO A 556 24.14 11.96 -10.37
CA PRO A 556 23.22 13.09 -10.22
C PRO A 556 23.13 14.01 -11.45
N ARG A 557 23.89 13.74 -12.52
CA ARG A 557 23.98 14.54 -13.76
C ARG A 557 23.81 13.68 -15.01
N ASN A 558 22.97 12.64 -14.97
CA ASN A 558 22.76 11.75 -16.11
C ASN A 558 21.96 12.45 -17.22
N PHE A 559 22.31 12.22 -18.48
CA PHE A 559 21.62 12.84 -19.61
C PHE A 559 20.19 12.31 -19.81
N LYS A 560 19.95 11.05 -19.40
CA LYS A 560 18.66 10.35 -19.47
C LYS A 560 18.20 9.94 -18.07
N ALA A 561 16.89 9.78 -17.86
CA ALA A 561 16.33 9.32 -16.57
C ALA A 561 16.35 7.77 -16.39
N HIS A 562 17.16 7.07 -17.18
CA HIS A 562 17.35 5.62 -17.17
C HIS A 562 18.79 5.25 -17.53
N VAL A 563 19.18 4.00 -17.28
CA VAL A 563 20.51 3.44 -17.59
C VAL A 563 20.33 2.08 -18.29
N SER A 564 21.15 1.80 -19.29
CA SER A 564 21.17 0.50 -19.98
C SER A 564 22.21 -0.43 -19.33
N PRO A 565 21.82 -1.58 -18.75
CA PRO A 565 22.76 -2.49 -18.08
C PRO A 565 23.58 -3.35 -19.06
N HIS A 566 23.69 -2.96 -20.34
CA HIS A 566 24.21 -3.82 -21.41
C HIS A 566 25.63 -4.35 -21.16
N GLU A 567 26.61 -3.48 -20.88
CA GLU A 567 27.99 -3.92 -20.61
C GLU A 567 28.09 -4.84 -19.38
N MET A 568 27.25 -4.62 -18.36
CA MET A 568 27.16 -5.49 -17.18
C MET A 568 26.56 -6.85 -17.51
N LEU A 569 25.49 -6.89 -18.32
CA LEU A 569 24.87 -8.13 -18.76
C LEU A 569 25.79 -8.96 -19.66
N GLN A 570 26.61 -8.34 -20.51
CA GLN A 570 27.63 -9.06 -21.28
C GLN A 570 28.70 -9.70 -20.37
N ALA A 571 29.14 -8.99 -19.33
CA ALA A 571 30.02 -9.58 -18.31
C ALA A 571 29.34 -10.74 -17.56
N VAL A 572 28.04 -10.63 -17.23
CA VAL A 572 27.26 -11.73 -16.67
C VAL A 572 27.21 -12.94 -17.61
N VAL A 573 26.93 -12.75 -18.91
CA VAL A 573 26.90 -13.85 -19.89
C VAL A 573 28.26 -14.54 -19.98
N LEU A 574 29.35 -13.77 -20.02
CA LEU A 574 30.72 -14.27 -20.11
C LEU A 574 31.15 -15.03 -18.84
N CYS A 575 31.08 -14.39 -17.68
CA CYS A 575 31.51 -14.97 -16.40
C CYS A 575 30.61 -16.14 -15.95
N SER A 576 29.34 -16.17 -16.34
CA SER A 576 28.43 -17.29 -16.06
C SER A 576 28.51 -18.44 -17.08
N LYS A 577 29.39 -18.35 -18.08
CA LYS A 577 29.53 -19.33 -19.18
C LYS A 577 28.19 -19.58 -19.90
N LYS A 578 27.47 -18.51 -20.22
CA LYS A 578 26.12 -18.49 -20.85
C LYS A 578 25.00 -19.14 -20.02
N ARG A 579 25.18 -19.36 -18.71
CA ARG A 579 24.11 -19.83 -17.80
C ARG A 579 23.00 -18.78 -17.63
N PHE A 580 23.36 -17.51 -17.55
CA PHE A 580 22.42 -16.38 -17.49
C PHE A 580 22.54 -15.60 -18.81
N GLN A 581 21.42 -15.38 -19.48
CA GLN A 581 21.39 -14.83 -20.85
C GLN A 581 20.48 -13.60 -20.91
N ILE A 582 20.73 -12.72 -21.88
CA ILE A 582 19.90 -11.52 -22.13
C ILE A 582 18.61 -11.90 -22.87
N THR A 583 18.69 -12.96 -23.68
CA THR A 583 17.64 -13.48 -24.57
C THR A 583 16.64 -14.42 -23.89
N GLN A 584 16.95 -14.93 -22.69
CA GLN A 584 16.15 -15.90 -21.97
C GLN A 584 16.06 -15.51 -20.50
N GLN A 585 14.84 -15.42 -19.97
CA GLN A 585 14.61 -15.11 -18.56
C GLN A 585 15.20 -16.20 -17.66
N GLY A 586 15.90 -15.77 -16.61
CA GLY A 586 16.43 -16.63 -15.56
C GLY A 586 15.65 -16.49 -14.25
N ASP A 587 15.99 -17.34 -13.29
CA ASP A 587 15.54 -17.18 -11.91
C ASP A 587 16.40 -16.13 -11.17
N ALA A 588 15.76 -15.15 -10.53
CA ALA A 588 16.42 -14.14 -9.71
C ALA A 588 17.15 -14.71 -8.48
N VAL A 589 16.64 -15.79 -7.84
CA VAL A 589 17.34 -16.40 -6.68
C VAL A 589 18.59 -17.14 -7.15
N ALA A 590 18.50 -17.92 -8.24
CA ALA A 590 19.65 -18.56 -8.87
C ALA A 590 20.69 -17.53 -9.37
N PHE A 591 20.23 -16.42 -9.94
CA PHE A 591 21.11 -15.32 -10.36
C PHE A 591 21.80 -14.68 -9.17
N LEU A 592 21.08 -14.25 -8.13
CA LEU A 592 21.65 -13.69 -6.89
C LEU A 592 22.67 -14.64 -6.25
N THR A 593 22.34 -15.94 -6.17
CA THR A 593 23.20 -16.98 -5.60
C THR A 593 24.52 -17.09 -6.37
N TRP A 594 24.47 -17.11 -7.71
CA TRP A 594 25.69 -17.10 -8.52
C TRP A 594 26.43 -15.76 -8.39
N PHE A 595 25.71 -14.64 -8.44
CA PHE A 595 26.26 -13.29 -8.51
C PHE A 595 27.05 -12.91 -7.26
N LEU A 596 26.53 -13.19 -6.06
CA LEU A 596 27.25 -12.97 -4.80
C LEU A 596 28.53 -13.79 -4.71
N ASN A 597 28.49 -15.06 -5.14
CA ASN A 597 29.68 -15.94 -5.15
C ASN A 597 30.70 -15.53 -6.22
N ALA A 598 30.25 -15.13 -7.41
CA ALA A 598 31.11 -14.67 -8.49
C ALA A 598 31.80 -13.33 -8.17
N LEU A 599 31.07 -12.37 -7.62
CA LEU A 599 31.66 -11.13 -7.10
C LEU A 599 32.59 -11.41 -5.91
N HIS A 600 32.26 -12.35 -5.02
CA HIS A 600 33.15 -12.71 -3.92
C HIS A 600 34.52 -13.23 -4.43
N ALA A 601 34.50 -14.11 -5.42
CA ALA A 601 35.71 -14.59 -6.08
C ALA A 601 36.46 -13.46 -6.81
N ALA A 602 35.76 -12.63 -7.59
CA ALA A 602 36.31 -11.50 -8.34
C ALA A 602 36.98 -10.41 -7.48
N LEU A 603 36.60 -10.31 -6.20
CA LEU A 603 37.23 -9.43 -5.20
C LEU A 603 38.39 -10.10 -4.44
N GLY A 604 38.99 -11.16 -5.00
CA GLY A 604 40.14 -11.87 -4.42
C GLY A 604 39.79 -12.86 -3.30
N GLY A 605 38.50 -13.12 -3.07
CA GLY A 605 38.00 -13.91 -1.94
C GLY A 605 38.49 -15.36 -1.85
N GLY A 606 38.98 -15.93 -2.95
CA GLY A 606 39.50 -17.29 -3.02
C GLY A 606 40.91 -17.51 -2.47
N ALA A 607 41.72 -16.45 -2.28
CA ALA A 607 43.15 -16.55 -1.97
C ALA A 607 43.48 -16.99 -0.52
N GLY A 608 42.48 -17.38 0.27
CA GLY A 608 42.65 -17.97 1.60
C GLY A 608 41.36 -17.97 2.41
N ARG A 609 41.19 -18.97 3.29
CA ARG A 609 40.00 -19.14 4.16
C ARG A 609 39.93 -18.12 5.31
N ARG A 610 40.11 -16.82 5.02
CA ARG A 610 40.11 -15.72 6.00
C ARG A 610 38.70 -15.14 6.17
N ARG A 611 38.32 -14.90 7.42
CA ARG A 611 37.03 -14.31 7.84
C ARG A 611 36.90 -12.89 7.29
N HIS A 612 35.72 -12.49 6.80
CA HIS A 612 35.44 -11.16 6.23
C HIS A 612 36.36 -10.75 5.05
N SER A 613 36.78 -11.72 4.23
CA SER A 613 37.65 -11.56 3.04
C SER A 613 37.10 -10.71 1.89
N SER A 614 35.84 -10.24 1.97
CA SER A 614 35.26 -9.29 0.99
C SER A 614 34.19 -8.42 1.65
N VAL A 615 33.80 -7.33 0.98
CA VAL A 615 32.68 -6.47 1.41
C VAL A 615 31.36 -7.25 1.53
N LEU A 616 31.10 -8.18 0.60
CA LEU A 616 29.91 -9.03 0.61
C LEU A 616 29.88 -9.96 1.85
N HIS A 617 31.01 -10.54 2.20
CA HIS A 617 31.16 -11.34 3.44
C HIS A 617 31.19 -10.50 4.73
N ARG A 618 31.26 -9.16 4.63
CA ARG A 618 31.08 -8.26 5.77
C ARG A 618 29.63 -7.77 5.90
N ALA A 619 28.90 -7.68 4.79
CA ALA A 619 27.49 -7.31 4.75
C ALA A 619 26.55 -8.48 5.07
N PHE A 620 26.67 -9.60 4.37
CA PHE A 620 25.64 -10.65 4.29
C PHE A 620 25.98 -11.98 4.99
N GLN A 621 27.23 -12.21 5.44
CA GLN A 621 27.64 -13.52 5.96
C GLN A 621 27.18 -13.77 7.40
N GLY A 622 26.09 -14.53 7.55
CA GLY A 622 25.65 -15.11 8.81
C GLY A 622 26.23 -16.51 9.07
N ARG A 623 25.88 -17.10 10.22
CA ARG A 623 26.11 -18.53 10.53
C ARG A 623 24.89 -19.15 11.19
N MET A 624 24.56 -20.36 10.75
CA MET A 624 23.54 -21.21 11.36
C MET A 624 24.16 -22.52 11.81
N ARG A 625 23.63 -23.10 12.88
CA ARG A 625 23.91 -24.46 13.29
C ARG A 625 22.88 -25.37 12.65
N VAL A 626 23.33 -26.40 11.95
CA VAL A 626 22.48 -27.39 11.30
C VAL A 626 22.62 -28.69 12.07
N HIS A 627 21.56 -29.08 12.76
CA HIS A 627 21.44 -30.38 13.38
C HIS A 627 20.88 -31.36 12.33
N THR A 628 21.46 -32.55 12.21
CA THR A 628 21.02 -33.61 11.29
C THR A 628 20.95 -34.95 12.03
N ARG A 629 19.78 -35.59 11.99
CA ARG A 629 19.51 -36.93 12.54
C ARG A 629 19.03 -37.85 11.42
N ARG A 630 19.63 -39.04 11.27
CA ARG A 630 19.14 -40.08 10.34
C ARG A 630 17.86 -40.69 10.90
N VAL A 631 16.87 -40.98 10.05
CA VAL A 631 15.61 -41.63 10.44
C VAL A 631 15.69 -43.13 10.11
N PRO A 632 15.42 -44.06 11.05
CA PRO A 632 15.35 -45.48 10.77
C PRO A 632 14.29 -45.82 9.69
N PRO A 633 14.55 -46.81 8.82
CA PRO A 633 13.55 -47.30 7.85
C PRO A 633 12.20 -47.63 8.49
N LEU A 634 11.10 -47.19 7.86
CA LEU A 634 9.74 -47.37 8.37
C LEU A 634 9.32 -48.84 8.49
N GLU A 635 9.89 -49.70 7.63
CA GLU A 635 9.59 -51.13 7.50
C GLU A 635 10.11 -52.01 8.65
N LEU A 636 10.99 -51.49 9.52
CA LEU A 636 11.61 -52.25 10.60
C LEU A 636 10.72 -52.39 11.84
N ASP A 637 10.86 -53.52 12.55
CA ASP A 637 10.25 -53.71 13.88
C ASP A 637 10.70 -52.65 14.89
N GLN A 638 9.83 -52.33 15.85
CA GLN A 638 10.12 -51.29 16.85
C GLN A 638 11.41 -51.57 17.64
N LYS A 639 11.63 -52.83 18.07
CA LYS A 639 12.88 -53.24 18.75
C LYS A 639 14.13 -53.01 17.90
N ALA A 640 14.04 -53.20 16.58
CA ALA A 640 15.16 -52.97 15.66
C ALA A 640 15.39 -51.46 15.44
N LYS A 641 14.31 -50.65 15.38
CA LYS A 641 14.41 -49.18 15.37
C LYS A 641 15.07 -48.66 16.65
N ASP A 642 14.66 -49.15 17.82
CA ASP A 642 15.20 -48.73 19.11
C ASP A 642 16.70 -49.11 19.26
N GLN A 643 17.13 -50.25 18.72
CA GLN A 643 18.55 -50.63 18.61
C GLN A 643 19.32 -49.72 17.65
N LEU A 644 18.77 -49.42 16.46
CA LEU A 644 19.42 -48.52 15.50
C LEU A 644 19.59 -47.11 16.06
N LEU A 645 18.61 -46.58 16.81
CA LEU A 645 18.69 -45.26 17.45
C LEU A 645 19.81 -45.12 18.49
N GLN A 646 20.30 -46.24 19.07
CA GLN A 646 21.48 -46.22 19.96
C GLN A 646 22.80 -46.11 19.17
N THR A 647 22.80 -46.49 17.88
CA THR A 647 23.97 -46.47 17.02
C THR A 647 24.37 -45.05 16.66
N ALA A 648 25.67 -44.72 16.68
CA ALA A 648 26.18 -43.38 16.41
C ALA A 648 25.75 -42.77 15.05
N GLU A 649 25.39 -43.60 14.08
CA GLU A 649 24.85 -43.17 12.77
C GLU A 649 23.45 -42.51 12.85
N TYR A 650 22.65 -42.88 13.85
CA TYR A 650 21.28 -42.38 14.05
C TYR A 650 21.19 -41.31 15.17
N GLN A 651 22.31 -40.98 15.80
CA GLN A 651 22.40 -39.89 16.77
C GLN A 651 22.38 -38.52 16.05
N GLU A 652 22.10 -37.44 16.79
CA GLU A 652 22.04 -36.10 16.21
C GLU A 652 23.45 -35.50 16.05
N THR A 653 23.86 -35.27 14.80
CA THR A 653 25.09 -34.53 14.46
C THR A 653 24.80 -33.04 14.35
N SER A 654 25.75 -32.16 14.68
CA SER A 654 25.60 -30.71 14.51
C SER A 654 26.82 -30.06 13.83
N GLU A 655 26.58 -29.13 12.91
CA GLU A 655 27.62 -28.42 12.15
C GLU A 655 27.28 -26.92 12.02
N GLU A 656 28.26 -26.03 12.19
CA GLU A 656 28.07 -24.58 12.01
C GLU A 656 28.39 -24.09 10.59
N GLN A 657 27.38 -24.08 9.73
CA GLN A 657 27.49 -23.68 8.33
C GLN A 657 27.30 -22.16 8.14
N PRO A 658 28.14 -21.48 7.34
CA PRO A 658 27.93 -20.07 6.99
C PRO A 658 26.83 -19.91 5.92
N PHE A 659 26.11 -18.80 5.95
CA PHE A 659 25.09 -18.47 4.94
C PHE A 659 25.20 -17.03 4.44
N LEU A 660 24.70 -16.78 3.22
CA LEU A 660 24.55 -15.43 2.63
C LEU A 660 23.08 -14.99 2.53
N PHE A 661 22.14 -15.93 2.57
CA PHE A 661 20.70 -15.70 2.57
C PHE A 661 19.98 -16.84 3.29
N LEU A 662 18.78 -16.56 3.81
CA LEU A 662 17.89 -17.53 4.44
C LEU A 662 16.79 -17.96 3.47
N THR A 663 16.69 -19.26 3.17
CA THR A 663 15.62 -19.78 2.31
C THR A 663 14.38 -20.11 3.13
N ALA A 664 13.33 -19.31 2.99
CA ALA A 664 12.01 -19.57 3.57
C ALA A 664 11.24 -20.57 2.70
N ASP A 665 10.83 -21.70 3.26
CA ASP A 665 9.94 -22.65 2.58
C ASP A 665 8.48 -22.22 2.81
N LEU A 666 7.76 -21.85 1.75
CA LEU A 666 6.33 -21.57 1.82
C LEU A 666 5.55 -22.89 1.98
N PRO A 667 4.46 -22.95 2.77
CA PRO A 667 3.60 -24.12 2.81
C PRO A 667 2.93 -24.34 1.44
N PRO A 668 2.61 -25.60 1.07
CA PRO A 668 1.95 -25.88 -0.21
C PRO A 668 0.59 -25.17 -0.29
N PRO A 669 0.20 -24.65 -1.47
CA PRO A 669 -1.15 -24.12 -1.65
C PRO A 669 -2.20 -25.23 -1.45
N PRO A 670 -3.41 -24.90 -0.95
CA PRO A 670 -4.44 -25.90 -0.74
C PRO A 670 -4.84 -26.57 -2.07
N LEU A 671 -4.72 -27.90 -2.13
CA LEU A 671 -4.99 -28.70 -3.34
C LEU A 671 -6.45 -28.66 -3.79
N PHE A 672 -7.36 -28.28 -2.90
CA PHE A 672 -8.78 -28.12 -3.18
C PHE A 672 -9.18 -26.66 -2.93
N ALA A 673 -9.89 -26.06 -3.89
CA ALA A 673 -10.62 -24.84 -3.63
C ALA A 673 -11.70 -25.11 -2.56
N ASP A 674 -11.91 -24.15 -1.67
CA ASP A 674 -12.91 -24.26 -0.60
C ASP A 674 -14.33 -24.41 -1.19
N ALA A 675 -15.29 -24.86 -0.38
CA ALA A 675 -16.64 -25.25 -0.80
C ALA A 675 -17.43 -24.15 -1.54
N GLN A 676 -16.97 -22.90 -1.49
CA GLN A 676 -17.56 -21.74 -2.16
C GLN A 676 -16.94 -21.45 -3.56
N LYS A 677 -15.90 -22.18 -3.97
CA LYS A 677 -15.13 -22.02 -5.23
C LYS A 677 -14.44 -20.66 -5.43
N GLU A 678 -14.38 -19.80 -4.42
CA GLU A 678 -13.56 -18.59 -4.48
C GLU A 678 -12.08 -18.97 -4.32
N THR A 679 -11.23 -18.53 -5.25
CA THR A 679 -9.78 -18.76 -5.20
C THR A 679 -9.13 -17.80 -4.20
N ILE A 680 -9.31 -18.09 -2.92
CA ILE A 680 -8.62 -17.39 -1.83
C ILE A 680 -7.12 -17.60 -2.00
N ILE A 681 -6.38 -16.50 -2.21
CA ILE A 681 -4.92 -16.55 -2.23
C ILE A 681 -4.46 -16.82 -0.79
N PRO A 682 -3.73 -17.91 -0.49
CA PRO A 682 -3.31 -18.22 0.87
C PRO A 682 -2.39 -17.14 1.42
N GLN A 683 -2.55 -16.82 2.70
CA GLN A 683 -1.69 -15.88 3.43
C GLN A 683 -0.97 -16.61 4.56
N VAL A 684 0.28 -16.24 4.83
CA VAL A 684 1.09 -16.82 5.91
C VAL A 684 1.86 -15.72 6.64
N ASN A 685 1.82 -15.74 7.96
CA ASN A 685 2.62 -14.85 8.80
C ASN A 685 4.12 -15.20 8.66
N PHE A 686 4.95 -14.19 8.38
CA PHE A 686 6.41 -14.30 8.31
C PHE A 686 7.05 -15.05 9.48
N TYR A 687 6.61 -14.78 10.72
CA TYR A 687 7.20 -15.39 11.91
C TYR A 687 7.02 -16.93 11.92
N ALA A 688 5.95 -17.46 11.30
CA ALA A 688 5.75 -18.88 11.12
C ALA A 688 6.76 -19.49 10.11
N LEU A 689 7.10 -18.77 9.05
CA LEU A 689 8.11 -19.20 8.07
C LEU A 689 9.53 -19.21 8.67
N MET A 690 9.84 -18.24 9.51
CA MET A 690 11.14 -18.16 10.21
C MET A 690 11.27 -19.16 11.37
N SER A 691 10.17 -19.73 11.87
CA SER A 691 10.22 -20.79 12.88
C SER A 691 11.13 -21.97 12.50
N LYS A 692 11.30 -22.23 11.20
CA LYS A 692 12.31 -23.16 10.64
C LYS A 692 13.71 -23.00 11.24
N PHE A 693 14.10 -21.79 11.65
CA PHE A 693 15.45 -21.45 12.12
C PHE A 693 15.57 -21.28 13.64
N ASN A 694 14.54 -21.62 14.41
CA ASN A 694 14.46 -21.41 15.87
C ASN A 694 15.14 -22.48 16.75
N GLY A 695 15.88 -23.42 16.15
CA GLY A 695 16.50 -24.54 16.87
C GLY A 695 15.52 -25.60 17.40
N LYS A 696 14.22 -25.52 17.11
CA LYS A 696 13.16 -26.44 17.59
C LYS A 696 12.40 -27.13 16.46
N THR A 697 12.07 -26.39 15.39
CA THR A 697 11.30 -26.94 14.26
C THR A 697 12.15 -27.94 13.46
N GLU A 698 11.82 -29.22 13.62
CA GLU A 698 12.33 -30.32 12.80
C GLU A 698 11.70 -30.31 11.40
N LYS A 699 12.49 -30.63 10.37
CA LYS A 699 12.02 -30.78 8.99
C LYS A 699 12.60 -32.02 8.34
N GLU A 700 11.75 -32.82 7.70
CA GLU A 700 12.16 -34.01 6.96
C GLU A 700 12.76 -33.69 5.58
N TYR A 701 13.76 -34.48 5.21
CA TYR A 701 14.50 -34.45 3.94
C TYR A 701 14.69 -35.90 3.46
N HIS A 702 13.97 -36.25 2.39
CA HIS A 702 14.10 -37.56 1.74
C HIS A 702 15.16 -37.50 0.64
N THR A 703 16.08 -38.47 0.62
CA THR A 703 16.91 -38.79 -0.55
C THR A 703 16.62 -40.22 -1.02
N TYR A 704 17.16 -40.62 -2.17
CA TYR A 704 16.82 -41.88 -2.85
C TYR A 704 16.99 -43.17 -2.02
N LYS A 705 17.74 -43.13 -0.91
CA LYS A 705 17.96 -44.29 -0.01
C LYS A 705 17.73 -43.99 1.47
N GLU A 706 17.59 -42.72 1.87
CA GLU A 706 17.79 -42.30 3.27
C GLU A 706 16.87 -41.14 3.63
N ASN A 707 16.34 -41.16 4.84
CA ASN A 707 15.51 -40.09 5.39
C ASN A 707 16.32 -39.37 6.47
N PHE A 708 16.36 -38.04 6.41
CA PHE A 708 17.01 -37.19 7.40
C PHE A 708 16.02 -36.21 7.99
N ILE A 709 16.06 -36.05 9.30
CA ILE A 709 15.48 -34.88 9.98
C ILE A 709 16.58 -33.84 10.12
N LYS A 710 16.28 -32.60 9.74
CA LYS A 710 17.17 -31.44 9.92
C LYS A 710 16.46 -30.35 10.71
N ARG A 711 17.21 -29.73 11.62
CA ARG A 711 16.77 -28.68 12.54
C ARG A 711 17.80 -27.56 12.48
N TYR A 712 17.34 -26.33 12.24
CA TYR A 712 18.21 -25.17 11.98
C TYR A 712 18.12 -24.18 13.14
N GLU A 713 19.25 -23.64 13.57
CA GLU A 713 19.37 -22.65 14.64
C GLU A 713 20.24 -21.47 14.16
N LEU A 714 19.82 -20.22 14.40
CA LEU A 714 20.68 -19.07 14.10
C LEU A 714 21.71 -18.85 15.22
N VAL A 715 22.98 -18.68 14.84
CA VAL A 715 24.10 -18.43 15.77
C VAL A 715 24.71 -17.04 15.53
N ARG A 716 24.80 -16.60 14.27
CA ARG A 716 25.28 -15.25 13.93
C ARG A 716 24.43 -14.61 12.85
N LEU A 717 23.82 -13.47 13.16
CA LEU A 717 23.15 -12.65 12.15
C LEU A 717 24.19 -11.80 11.37
N PRO A 718 23.94 -11.52 10.08
CA PRO A 718 24.70 -10.54 9.29
C PRO A 718 24.18 -9.10 9.49
N ARG A 719 24.95 -8.08 9.09
CA ARG A 719 24.50 -6.67 9.10
C ARG A 719 23.33 -6.41 8.15
N TYR A 720 23.24 -7.21 7.08
CA TYR A 720 22.15 -7.18 6.11
C TYR A 720 21.63 -8.61 5.91
N ILE A 721 20.37 -8.87 6.23
CA ILE A 721 19.73 -10.19 6.04
C ILE A 721 19.08 -10.22 4.66
N ILE A 722 19.40 -11.28 3.90
CA ILE A 722 18.70 -11.64 2.67
C ILE A 722 17.75 -12.80 2.97
N ILE A 723 16.50 -12.73 2.52
CA ILE A 723 15.49 -13.79 2.67
C ILE A 723 14.94 -14.14 1.29
N CYS A 724 15.02 -15.42 0.91
CA CYS A 724 14.55 -15.94 -0.37
C CYS A 724 13.34 -16.85 -0.13
N TYR A 725 12.15 -16.47 -0.59
CA TYR A 725 10.95 -17.28 -0.48
C TYR A 725 10.91 -18.32 -1.59
N LYS A 726 10.82 -19.61 -1.24
CA LYS A 726 10.84 -20.72 -2.21
C LYS A 726 9.49 -20.83 -2.94
N ARG A 727 9.25 -19.92 -3.89
CA ARG A 727 8.02 -19.88 -4.70
C ARG A 727 7.95 -20.91 -5.82
N PHE A 728 9.08 -21.30 -6.40
CA PHE A 728 9.10 -22.27 -7.50
C PHE A 728 9.43 -23.67 -7.01
N THR A 729 8.55 -24.63 -7.30
CA THR A 729 8.79 -26.06 -7.10
C THR A 729 8.66 -26.78 -8.44
N LYS A 730 9.60 -27.68 -8.73
CA LYS A 730 9.52 -28.55 -9.90
C LYS A 730 8.85 -29.86 -9.51
N ASN A 731 7.63 -30.03 -9.99
CA ASN A 731 6.89 -31.28 -9.93
C ASN A 731 7.35 -32.19 -11.10
N ASN A 732 6.88 -33.44 -11.16
CA ASN A 732 7.30 -34.41 -12.18
C ASN A 732 7.00 -33.96 -13.62
N PHE A 733 5.97 -33.12 -13.81
CA PHE A 733 5.47 -32.69 -15.12
C PHE A 733 5.83 -31.25 -15.49
N PHE A 734 5.79 -30.31 -14.52
CA PHE A 734 6.01 -28.89 -14.75
C PHE A 734 6.60 -28.19 -13.51
N VAL A 735 7.09 -26.96 -13.70
CA VAL A 735 7.38 -26.05 -12.58
C VAL A 735 6.08 -25.35 -12.21
N GLU A 736 5.73 -25.37 -10.93
CA GLU A 736 4.59 -24.66 -10.37
C GLU A 736 5.09 -23.43 -9.57
N LYS A 737 4.23 -22.40 -9.46
CA LYS A 737 4.46 -21.23 -8.60
C LYS A 737 3.53 -21.31 -7.41
N ASN A 738 4.08 -21.14 -6.21
CA ASN A 738 3.33 -20.95 -4.99
C ASN A 738 2.90 -19.47 -4.86
N PRO A 739 1.59 -19.16 -4.92
CA PRO A 739 1.08 -17.78 -4.90
C PRO A 739 0.93 -17.21 -3.49
N THR A 740 1.33 -17.94 -2.44
CA THR A 740 1.13 -17.55 -1.03
C THR A 740 1.68 -16.15 -0.74
N ILE A 741 0.84 -15.24 -0.26
CA ILE A 741 1.24 -13.93 0.23
C ILE A 741 1.85 -14.10 1.62
N VAL A 742 2.94 -13.36 1.89
CA VAL A 742 3.61 -13.40 3.19
C VAL A 742 3.31 -12.10 3.90
N ASN A 743 2.71 -12.19 5.08
CA ASN A 743 2.41 -11.03 5.90
C ASN A 743 3.65 -10.75 6.78
N PHE A 744 4.39 -9.69 6.48
CA PHE A 744 5.63 -9.29 7.17
C PHE A 744 5.58 -7.82 7.62
N PRO A 745 6.12 -7.46 8.81
CA PRO A 745 6.36 -6.07 9.15
C PRO A 745 7.44 -5.47 8.24
N ILE A 746 7.28 -4.19 7.90
CA ILE A 746 8.20 -3.45 7.02
C ILE A 746 9.37 -2.92 7.86
N THR A 747 9.10 -2.36 9.02
CA THR A 747 10.09 -1.87 10.01
C THR A 747 10.04 -2.69 11.30
N GLY A 748 11.11 -2.68 12.09
CA GLY A 748 11.13 -3.24 13.46
C GLY A 748 11.03 -4.77 13.54
N MET A 749 11.44 -5.51 12.51
CA MET A 749 11.38 -6.98 12.54
C MET A 749 12.48 -7.56 13.41
N ASP A 750 12.13 -8.08 14.59
CA ASP A 750 13.07 -8.79 15.46
C ASP A 750 13.37 -10.23 14.99
N PHE A 751 14.65 -10.62 15.11
CA PHE A 751 15.16 -11.98 14.92
C PHE A 751 15.65 -12.64 16.25
N GLY A 752 15.53 -11.95 17.39
CA GLY A 752 15.94 -12.41 18.71
C GLY A 752 15.28 -13.72 19.15
N ASP A 753 14.01 -13.95 18.77
CA ASP A 753 13.27 -15.19 19.04
C ASP A 753 13.71 -16.40 18.15
N PHE A 754 14.59 -16.18 17.15
CA PHE A 754 15.17 -17.24 16.29
C PHE A 754 16.65 -17.54 16.59
N LEU A 755 17.28 -16.80 17.50
CA LEU A 755 18.66 -17.03 17.95
C LEU A 755 18.70 -18.02 19.11
N SER A 756 19.81 -18.76 19.24
CA SER A 756 20.05 -19.55 20.47
C SER A 756 20.13 -18.64 21.71
N PRO A 757 19.80 -19.10 22.92
CA PRO A 757 19.89 -18.29 24.15
C PRO A 757 21.32 -17.79 24.46
N GLU A 758 22.33 -18.47 23.94
CA GLU A 758 23.74 -18.07 24.01
C GLU A 758 24.03 -16.97 22.97
N ALA A 759 23.59 -17.16 21.72
CA ALA A 759 23.78 -16.21 20.65
C ALA A 759 23.02 -14.90 20.88
N ARG A 760 21.80 -14.94 21.45
CA ARG A 760 21.01 -13.75 21.80
C ARG A 760 21.71 -12.85 22.83
N LYS A 761 22.61 -13.40 23.66
CA LYS A 761 23.45 -12.61 24.59
C LYS A 761 24.67 -11.98 23.92
N LEU A 762 24.99 -12.35 22.67
CA LEU A 762 26.16 -11.89 21.91
C LEU A 762 25.81 -10.83 20.86
N HIS A 763 24.52 -10.59 20.58
CA HIS A 763 24.06 -9.55 19.64
C HIS A 763 23.30 -8.47 20.40
N ASP A 764 23.87 -7.26 20.49
CA ASP A 764 23.21 -6.11 21.13
C ASP A 764 21.99 -5.60 20.35
N THR A 765 21.85 -6.01 19.08
CA THR A 765 20.77 -5.61 18.18
C THR A 765 20.35 -6.79 17.29
N THR A 766 19.04 -7.04 17.23
CA THR A 766 18.43 -8.15 16.46
C THR A 766 17.25 -7.70 15.59
N THR A 767 16.95 -6.40 15.58
CA THR A 767 15.88 -5.75 14.79
C THR A 767 16.38 -5.30 13.41
N TYR A 768 15.51 -5.47 12.40
CA TYR A 768 15.80 -5.16 11.00
C TYR A 768 14.61 -4.55 10.24
N ASP A 769 14.88 -3.47 9.52
CA ASP A 769 13.96 -2.82 8.58
C ASP A 769 14.15 -3.36 7.16
N LEU A 770 13.07 -3.38 6.38
CA LEU A 770 13.06 -3.73 4.97
C LEU A 770 13.68 -2.60 4.14
N LEU A 771 14.61 -2.94 3.25
CA LEU A 771 15.30 -2.01 2.36
C LEU A 771 14.94 -2.24 0.89
N ALA A 772 14.80 -3.51 0.49
CA ALA A 772 14.30 -3.87 -0.82
C ALA A 772 13.46 -5.16 -0.79
N ASN A 773 12.47 -5.25 -1.67
CA ASN A 773 11.55 -6.38 -1.82
C ASN A 773 11.32 -6.66 -3.31
N ILE A 774 12.01 -7.67 -3.83
CA ILE A 774 11.82 -8.19 -5.19
C ILE A 774 10.56 -9.05 -5.22
N VAL A 775 9.71 -8.81 -6.21
CA VAL A 775 8.47 -9.54 -6.49
C VAL A 775 8.59 -10.24 -7.85
N HIS A 776 7.93 -11.38 -7.99
CA HIS A 776 7.70 -12.01 -9.29
C HIS A 776 6.19 -12.18 -9.50
N ASP A 777 5.64 -11.44 -10.45
CA ASP A 777 4.23 -11.53 -10.86
C ASP A 777 4.08 -12.53 -12.03
N GLY A 778 2.86 -13.04 -12.27
CA GLY A 778 2.62 -13.99 -13.36
C GLY A 778 3.13 -15.42 -13.09
N GLY A 779 3.19 -16.25 -14.13
CA GLY A 779 3.49 -17.69 -14.04
C GLY A 779 4.95 -18.08 -14.36
N PRO A 780 5.40 -19.31 -14.03
CA PRO A 780 6.81 -19.74 -14.07
C PRO A 780 7.60 -19.64 -15.39
N GLN A 781 6.94 -19.37 -16.52
CA GLN A 781 7.55 -19.27 -17.86
C GLN A 781 7.22 -17.96 -18.59
N ALA A 782 6.38 -17.11 -17.99
CA ALA A 782 5.84 -15.89 -18.59
C ALA A 782 5.51 -14.89 -17.47
N GLY A 783 6.41 -14.79 -16.50
CA GLY A 783 6.30 -13.88 -15.37
C GLY A 783 7.15 -12.63 -15.56
N THR A 784 6.99 -11.66 -14.67
CA THR A 784 7.76 -10.42 -14.68
C THR A 784 8.29 -10.12 -13.29
N TYR A 785 9.53 -9.67 -13.23
CA TYR A 785 10.17 -9.22 -12.00
C TYR A 785 10.04 -7.69 -11.84
N ARG A 786 9.74 -7.26 -10.61
CA ARG A 786 9.82 -5.86 -10.16
C ARG A 786 10.43 -5.78 -8.77
N VAL A 787 10.90 -4.60 -8.36
CA VAL A 787 11.50 -4.41 -7.03
C VAL A 787 10.96 -3.17 -6.35
N HIS A 788 10.55 -3.31 -5.09
CA HIS A 788 10.28 -2.18 -4.20
C HIS A 788 11.57 -1.80 -3.47
N ILE A 789 11.91 -0.52 -3.41
CA ILE A 789 13.15 0.00 -2.81
C ILE A 789 12.84 1.20 -1.92
N LEU A 790 13.43 1.22 -0.71
CA LEU A 790 13.42 2.36 0.19
C LEU A 790 14.52 3.34 -0.19
N HIS A 791 14.15 4.55 -0.62
CA HIS A 791 15.11 5.64 -0.77
C HIS A 791 15.37 6.30 0.58
N LYS A 792 16.54 6.01 1.18
CA LYS A 792 16.89 6.45 2.55
C LYS A 792 16.70 7.93 2.79
N GLY A 793 17.13 8.79 1.86
CA GLY A 793 17.07 10.24 2.02
C GLY A 793 15.65 10.80 2.19
N THR A 794 14.65 10.21 1.52
CA THR A 794 13.26 10.73 1.51
C THR A 794 12.27 9.90 2.33
N GLY A 795 12.69 8.76 2.91
CA GLY A 795 11.80 7.80 3.58
C GLY A 795 10.68 7.24 2.66
N LYS A 796 10.83 7.38 1.34
CA LYS A 796 9.84 6.94 0.35
C LYS A 796 10.19 5.57 -0.23
N TRP A 797 9.14 4.82 -0.55
CA TRP A 797 9.24 3.58 -1.29
C TRP A 797 8.93 3.80 -2.76
N TYR A 798 9.73 3.19 -3.61
CA TYR A 798 9.59 3.21 -5.07
C TYR A 798 9.48 1.78 -5.59
N GLU A 799 8.54 1.53 -6.49
CA GLU A 799 8.54 0.32 -7.32
C GLU A 799 9.27 0.64 -8.63
N LEU A 800 10.25 -0.21 -8.96
CA LEU A 800 10.97 -0.20 -10.22
C LEU A 800 10.65 -1.49 -10.99
N GLN A 801 10.11 -1.34 -12.19
CA GLN A 801 9.90 -2.41 -13.16
C GLN A 801 10.57 -2.00 -14.48
N ASP A 802 11.82 -2.44 -14.64
CA ASP A 802 12.72 -2.03 -15.72
C ASP A 802 12.83 -0.50 -15.84
N LEU A 803 12.32 0.09 -16.92
CA LEU A 803 12.32 1.54 -17.16
C LEU A 803 11.24 2.28 -16.36
N HIS A 804 10.21 1.59 -15.86
CA HIS A 804 9.11 2.21 -15.12
C HIS A 804 9.48 2.37 -13.65
N VAL A 805 9.37 3.61 -13.15
CA VAL A 805 9.59 3.98 -11.76
C VAL A 805 8.32 4.66 -11.24
N LYS A 806 7.79 4.21 -10.10
CA LYS A 806 6.60 4.81 -9.47
C LYS A 806 6.71 4.82 -7.94
N ASP A 807 6.21 5.86 -7.28
CA ASP A 807 6.01 5.84 -5.83
C ASP A 807 5.05 4.69 -5.44
N ILE A 808 5.33 3.99 -4.34
CA ILE A 808 4.45 2.96 -3.76
C ILE A 808 4.24 3.21 -2.26
N LEU A 809 3.02 2.99 -1.77
CA LEU A 809 2.72 3.09 -0.33
C LEU A 809 3.27 1.86 0.40
N PRO A 810 3.86 2.00 1.61
CA PRO A 810 4.39 0.87 2.37
C PRO A 810 3.39 -0.29 2.52
N GLN A 811 2.14 0.03 2.85
CA GLN A 811 1.05 -0.93 3.05
C GLN A 811 0.75 -1.79 1.82
N MET A 812 1.12 -1.36 0.61
CA MET A 812 0.94 -2.13 -0.62
C MET A 812 2.05 -3.18 -0.84
N ILE A 813 3.19 -3.06 -0.16
CA ILE A 813 4.36 -3.95 -0.34
C ILE A 813 4.06 -5.34 0.23
N THR A 814 3.40 -5.41 1.39
CA THR A 814 3.04 -6.67 2.08
C THR A 814 2.01 -7.49 1.30
N LEU A 815 1.19 -6.84 0.47
CA LEU A 815 0.17 -7.48 -0.37
C LEU A 815 0.74 -8.16 -1.63
N THR A 816 2.05 -8.12 -1.85
CA THR A 816 2.69 -8.66 -3.07
C THR A 816 3.31 -10.05 -2.87
N GLU A 817 3.52 -10.76 -3.98
CA GLU A 817 4.21 -12.06 -4.01
C GLU A 817 5.73 -11.91 -3.78
N ALA A 818 6.11 -11.36 -2.62
CA ALA A 818 7.48 -11.15 -2.19
C ALA A 818 8.33 -12.40 -2.41
N TYR A 819 9.43 -12.26 -3.15
CA TYR A 819 10.27 -13.37 -3.60
C TYR A 819 11.69 -13.31 -3.01
N ILE A 820 12.32 -12.13 -3.02
CA ILE A 820 13.57 -11.87 -2.30
C ILE A 820 13.42 -10.60 -1.49
N GLN A 821 13.74 -10.65 -0.20
CA GLN A 821 13.80 -9.49 0.68
C GLN A 821 15.22 -9.22 1.15
N LEU A 822 15.53 -7.93 1.26
CA LEU A 822 16.77 -7.40 1.82
C LEU A 822 16.42 -6.50 2.99
N ARG A 823 16.99 -6.80 4.15
CA ARG A 823 16.78 -6.07 5.41
C ARG A 823 18.10 -5.62 6.02
N GLY A 824 18.10 -4.52 6.76
CA GLY A 824 19.23 -3.98 7.52
C GLY A 824 18.76 -3.36 8.84
N HIS A 825 19.66 -3.04 9.76
CA HIS A 825 19.29 -2.44 11.06
C HIS A 825 18.67 -1.03 10.94
N THR A 826 18.05 -0.55 12.02
CA THR A 826 17.37 0.76 12.07
C THR A 826 18.33 1.94 11.83
N PRO A 827 17.83 3.13 11.42
CA PRO A 827 18.68 4.30 11.17
C PRO A 827 19.60 4.68 12.35
N THR A 828 19.11 4.63 13.59
CA THR A 828 19.90 4.92 14.81
C THR A 828 21.03 3.91 15.02
N ILE A 829 20.73 2.62 14.83
CA ILE A 829 21.72 1.52 14.94
C ILE A 829 22.73 1.57 13.79
N LEU A 830 22.35 2.09 12.62
CA LEU A 830 23.26 2.34 11.50
C LEU A 830 24.16 3.57 11.69
N GLU A 831 23.73 4.58 12.47
CA GLU A 831 24.53 5.76 12.82
C GLU A 831 25.47 5.48 14.02
N GLY A 832 25.11 4.55 14.92
CA GLY A 832 26.08 3.89 15.82
C GLY A 832 25.54 3.33 17.14
N HIS A 833 24.30 3.64 17.50
CA HIS A 833 23.73 3.37 18.83
C HIS A 833 23.35 1.91 19.08
N THR A 834 23.36 1.49 20.36
CA THR A 834 22.80 0.19 20.76
C THR A 834 21.28 0.24 20.88
N TRP A 835 20.61 -0.93 20.82
CA TRP A 835 19.16 -0.98 21.08
C TRP A 835 18.80 -0.45 22.47
N LYS A 836 19.65 -0.69 23.49
CA LYS A 836 19.41 -0.22 24.85
C LYS A 836 19.41 1.31 24.94
N GLU A 837 20.32 1.98 24.23
CA GLU A 837 20.31 3.45 24.11
C GLU A 837 19.05 3.94 23.39
N GLU A 838 18.66 3.32 22.27
CA GLU A 838 17.44 3.72 21.55
C GLU A 838 16.17 3.51 22.39
N GLU A 839 16.07 2.38 23.09
CA GLU A 839 14.95 2.09 24.01
C GLU A 839 14.95 3.06 25.21
N GLN A 840 16.12 3.37 25.78
CA GLN A 840 16.26 4.35 26.85
C GLN A 840 15.85 5.75 26.38
N PHE A 841 16.32 6.23 25.22
CA PHE A 841 15.92 7.54 24.67
C PHE A 841 14.42 7.60 24.35
N ARG A 842 13.82 6.52 23.86
CA ARG A 842 12.37 6.39 23.69
C ARG A 842 11.63 6.48 25.04
N ARG A 843 12.12 5.76 26.06
CA ARG A 843 11.52 5.71 27.41
C ARG A 843 11.63 7.06 28.14
N GLU A 844 12.78 7.72 28.06
CA GLU A 844 13.04 9.05 28.61
C GLU A 844 12.14 10.12 27.97
N GLY A 845 12.06 10.15 26.63
CA GLY A 845 11.23 11.11 25.91
C GLY A 845 9.74 10.89 26.12
N ALA A 846 9.28 9.63 26.18
CA ALA A 846 7.90 9.30 26.49
C ALA A 846 7.52 9.65 27.94
N LYS A 847 8.40 9.36 28.92
CA LYS A 847 8.20 9.77 30.33
C LYS A 847 8.13 11.29 30.47
N PHE A 848 9.04 12.02 29.84
CA PHE A 848 9.03 13.48 29.82
C PHE A 848 7.75 14.04 29.21
N LEU A 849 7.23 13.43 28.12
CA LEU A 849 5.96 13.82 27.51
C LEU A 849 4.77 13.60 28.47
N LEU A 850 4.71 12.44 29.13
CA LEU A 850 3.70 12.14 30.16
C LEU A 850 3.73 13.19 31.29
N ASP A 851 4.90 13.45 31.86
CA ASP A 851 5.10 14.42 32.95
C ASP A 851 4.71 15.86 32.54
N LEU A 852 5.14 16.30 31.37
CA LEU A 852 4.81 17.61 30.81
C LEU A 852 3.30 17.75 30.56
N SER A 853 2.66 16.70 30.06
CA SER A 853 1.22 16.70 29.82
C SER A 853 0.38 16.75 31.10
N SER A 854 0.85 16.10 32.16
CA SER A 854 0.27 16.15 33.50
C SER A 854 0.31 17.59 34.04
N LYS A 855 1.48 18.24 33.96
CA LYS A 855 1.65 19.64 34.40
C LYS A 855 0.82 20.66 33.60
N ILE A 856 0.56 20.39 32.32
CA ILE A 856 -0.26 21.26 31.45
C ILE A 856 -1.77 20.99 31.63
N GLY A 857 -2.17 19.90 32.30
CA GLY A 857 -3.56 19.48 32.42
C GLY A 857 -4.16 19.14 31.06
N LEU A 858 -3.66 18.08 30.43
CA LEU A 858 -4.17 17.51 29.18
C LEU A 858 -4.96 16.21 29.42
N VAL A 859 -5.89 15.91 28.52
CA VAL A 859 -6.72 14.69 28.57
C VAL A 859 -5.91 13.51 28.07
N TYR A 860 -6.01 12.35 28.74
CA TYR A 860 -5.20 11.15 28.45
C TYR A 860 -5.21 10.69 26.98
N SER A 861 -6.29 10.90 26.21
CA SER A 861 -6.29 10.59 24.77
C SER A 861 -5.29 11.46 24.00
N THR A 862 -5.27 12.77 24.26
CA THR A 862 -4.30 13.71 23.70
C THR A 862 -2.86 13.33 24.08
N VAL A 863 -2.66 12.90 25.34
CA VAL A 863 -1.34 12.46 25.81
C VAL A 863 -0.89 11.20 25.07
N ALA A 864 -1.75 10.18 25.00
CA ALA A 864 -1.47 8.95 24.28
C ALA A 864 -1.23 9.18 22.78
N THR A 865 -2.00 10.07 22.12
CA THR A 865 -1.76 10.48 20.74
C THR A 865 -0.38 11.14 20.58
N GLY A 866 0.03 12.00 21.53
CA GLY A 866 1.37 12.59 21.56
C GLY A 866 2.49 11.55 21.70
N VAL A 867 2.32 10.55 22.58
CA VAL A 867 3.32 9.47 22.76
C VAL A 867 3.36 8.53 21.55
N VAL A 868 2.21 8.20 20.94
CA VAL A 868 2.16 7.42 19.69
C VAL A 868 2.85 8.18 18.54
N TYR A 869 2.63 9.49 18.39
CA TYR A 869 3.37 10.31 17.43
C TYR A 869 4.88 10.29 17.70
N PHE A 870 5.30 10.45 18.96
CA PHE A 870 6.71 10.40 19.34
C PHE A 870 7.37 9.06 18.96
N HIS A 871 6.75 7.92 19.31
CA HIS A 871 7.28 6.62 18.92
C HIS A 871 7.25 6.41 17.40
N ARG A 872 6.14 6.77 16.71
CA ARG A 872 6.01 6.70 15.24
C ARG A 872 7.10 7.51 14.53
N PHE A 873 7.44 8.70 15.03
CA PHE A 873 8.43 9.58 14.42
C PHE A 873 9.83 8.93 14.39
N TYR A 874 10.28 8.40 15.52
CA TYR A 874 11.56 7.70 15.62
C TYR A 874 11.54 6.29 14.97
N MET A 875 10.46 5.85 14.32
CA MET A 875 10.53 4.72 13.38
C MET A 875 11.13 5.13 12.02
N PHE A 876 11.15 6.44 11.72
CA PHE A 876 11.62 6.98 10.44
C PHE A 876 12.82 7.92 10.59
N GLN A 877 13.04 8.48 11.79
CA GLN A 877 14.08 9.46 12.08
C GLN A 877 15.01 9.01 13.21
N SER A 878 16.23 9.53 13.22
CA SER A 878 17.30 9.21 14.19
C SER A 878 17.35 10.22 15.34
N PHE A 879 17.68 9.75 16.54
CA PHE A 879 17.87 10.60 17.74
C PHE A 879 19.01 11.61 17.58
N ASP A 880 20.05 11.30 16.79
CA ASP A 880 21.14 12.25 16.45
C ASP A 880 20.67 13.48 15.66
N LYS A 881 19.56 13.35 14.92
CA LYS A 881 19.07 14.37 13.98
C LYS A 881 17.99 15.26 14.57
N PHE A 882 17.22 14.71 15.50
CA PHE A 882 16.05 15.35 16.08
C PHE A 882 16.06 15.14 17.60
N PRO A 883 16.33 16.18 18.40
CA PRO A 883 16.48 16.02 19.84
C PRO A 883 15.17 15.57 20.52
N LYS A 884 15.29 14.62 21.45
CA LYS A 884 14.12 13.89 22.01
C LYS A 884 13.15 14.79 22.76
N PHE A 885 13.64 15.77 23.52
CA PHE A 885 12.79 16.64 24.33
C PHE A 885 12.05 17.70 23.49
N VAL A 886 12.71 18.23 22.46
CA VAL A 886 12.11 19.14 21.46
C VAL A 886 11.02 18.42 20.65
N THR A 887 11.31 17.19 20.21
CA THR A 887 10.37 16.34 19.49
C THR A 887 9.16 15.97 20.37
N ALA A 888 9.38 15.56 21.62
CA ALA A 888 8.30 15.23 22.56
C ALA A 888 7.34 16.41 22.80
N CYS A 889 7.87 17.63 23.01
CA CYS A 889 7.04 18.84 23.12
C CYS A 889 6.22 19.08 21.84
N SER A 890 6.82 18.88 20.68
CA SER A 890 6.20 19.13 19.38
C SER A 890 5.12 18.09 19.02
N CYS A 891 5.33 16.82 19.40
CA CYS A 891 4.30 15.79 19.32
C CYS A 891 3.09 16.11 20.21
N LEU A 892 3.32 16.59 21.43
CA LEU A 892 2.25 17.00 22.34
C LEU A 892 1.49 18.25 21.84
N PHE A 893 2.21 19.22 21.24
CA PHE A 893 1.62 20.40 20.60
C PHE A 893 0.74 20.04 19.40
N LEU A 894 1.20 19.11 18.54
CA LEU A 894 0.44 18.62 17.39
C LEU A 894 -0.76 17.78 17.83
N ALA A 895 -0.58 16.85 18.78
CA ALA A 895 -1.68 16.03 19.32
C ALA A 895 -2.81 16.89 19.90
N GLY A 896 -2.49 17.97 20.63
CA GLY A 896 -3.48 18.91 21.13
C GLY A 896 -4.31 19.59 20.04
N LYS A 897 -3.79 19.75 18.82
CA LYS A 897 -4.56 20.28 17.67
C LYS A 897 -5.43 19.22 17.01
N VAL A 898 -5.00 17.96 16.99
CA VAL A 898 -5.75 16.84 16.37
C VAL A 898 -6.89 16.35 17.26
N GLU A 899 -6.71 16.43 18.58
CA GLU A 899 -7.66 15.98 19.59
C GLU A 899 -8.60 17.10 20.09
N GLU A 900 -8.63 18.25 19.42
CA GLU A 900 -9.43 19.43 19.78
C GLU A 900 -9.19 19.95 21.22
N THR A 901 -7.97 19.77 21.74
CA THR A 901 -7.50 20.25 23.07
C THR A 901 -6.32 21.25 22.99
N PRO A 902 -6.28 22.22 22.05
CA PRO A 902 -5.08 22.97 21.73
C PRO A 902 -4.60 23.88 22.87
N LYS A 903 -3.30 23.82 23.18
CA LYS A 903 -2.60 24.70 24.14
C LYS A 903 -1.67 25.65 23.38
N LYS A 904 -1.36 26.83 23.91
CA LYS A 904 -0.44 27.77 23.26
C LYS A 904 1.01 27.29 23.43
N CYS A 905 1.82 27.45 22.39
CA CYS A 905 3.24 27.09 22.41
C CYS A 905 4.01 27.75 23.57
N ARG A 906 3.66 29.00 23.94
CA ARG A 906 4.24 29.70 25.11
C ARG A 906 3.97 29.02 26.44
N ASP A 907 2.77 28.47 26.61
CA ASP A 907 2.34 27.84 27.86
C ASP A 907 3.02 26.47 28.01
N LEU A 908 3.16 25.74 26.89
CA LEU A 908 3.97 24.52 26.77
C LEU A 908 5.45 24.77 27.11
N ILE A 909 6.10 25.77 26.49
CA ILE A 909 7.51 26.12 26.77
C ILE A 909 7.71 26.54 28.24
N ARG A 910 6.72 27.23 28.83
CA ARG A 910 6.75 27.58 30.25
C ARG A 910 6.71 26.32 31.13
N ALA A 911 5.73 25.45 30.91
CA ALA A 911 5.59 24.20 31.67
C ALA A 911 6.85 23.31 31.54
N THR A 912 7.48 23.25 30.37
CA THR A 912 8.77 22.57 30.17
C THR A 912 9.86 23.16 31.07
N ARG A 913 10.03 24.49 31.08
CA ARG A 913 11.06 25.17 31.90
C ARG A 913 10.83 25.03 33.41
N GLU A 914 9.59 24.87 33.83
CA GLU A 914 9.25 24.63 35.24
C GLU A 914 9.44 23.15 35.61
N LEU A 915 9.05 22.21 34.73
CA LEU A 915 9.27 20.77 34.92
C LEU A 915 10.75 20.42 35.05
N LEU A 916 11.60 21.01 34.20
CA LEU A 916 13.07 20.83 34.23
C LEU A 916 13.75 21.40 35.49
N LYS A 917 13.01 22.15 36.33
CA LYS A 917 13.50 22.69 37.61
C LYS A 917 12.94 21.97 38.83
N GLU A 918 11.74 21.39 38.72
CA GLU A 918 11.05 20.75 39.84
C GLU A 918 11.37 19.25 39.96
N LYS A 919 11.74 18.58 38.86
CA LYS A 919 12.10 17.16 38.87
C LYS A 919 13.62 16.97 38.91
N PRO A 920 14.20 16.37 39.98
CA PRO A 920 15.64 16.11 40.06
C PRO A 920 16.13 15.13 38.99
N GLU A 921 15.23 14.31 38.43
CA GLU A 921 15.50 13.42 37.29
C GLU A 921 15.97 14.15 36.02
N TYR A 922 15.63 15.44 35.88
CA TYR A 922 16.01 16.28 34.74
C TYR A 922 16.94 17.44 35.13
N GLU A 923 17.27 17.61 36.41
CA GLU A 923 18.04 18.76 36.90
C GLU A 923 19.46 18.79 36.32
N ALA A 924 20.15 17.64 36.33
CA ALA A 924 21.52 17.52 35.81
C ALA A 924 21.66 17.78 34.31
N SER A 925 20.65 17.41 33.50
CA SER A 925 20.62 17.62 32.05
C SER A 925 19.86 18.88 31.63
N SER A 926 19.24 19.61 32.57
CA SER A 926 18.36 20.75 32.30
C SER A 926 19.01 21.83 31.41
N ALA A 927 20.30 22.11 31.60
CA ALA A 927 21.05 23.07 30.79
C ALA A 927 21.27 22.61 29.34
N GLU A 928 21.52 21.31 29.12
CA GLU A 928 21.69 20.72 27.80
C GLU A 928 20.36 20.70 27.05
N ILE A 929 19.29 20.26 27.72
CA ILE A 929 17.92 20.24 27.18
C ILE A 929 17.49 21.65 26.78
N LEU A 930 17.72 22.66 27.62
CA LEU A 930 17.40 24.06 27.29
C LEU A 930 18.22 24.62 26.12
N ASN A 931 19.40 24.05 25.85
CA ASN A 931 20.21 24.38 24.68
C ASN A 931 19.68 23.70 23.39
N GLU A 932 19.13 22.48 23.47
CA GLU A 932 18.44 21.83 22.33
C GLU A 932 17.28 22.69 21.78
N PHE A 933 16.57 23.41 22.66
CA PHE A 933 15.49 24.33 22.31
C PHE A 933 15.96 25.67 21.70
N GLY A 934 17.26 25.96 21.76
CA GLY A 934 17.88 27.16 21.21
C GLY A 934 17.39 28.50 21.77
N LEU A 935 17.79 29.59 21.11
CA LEU A 935 17.42 30.97 21.49
C LEU A 935 15.93 31.27 21.25
N HIS A 936 15.24 30.51 20.40
CA HIS A 936 13.88 30.78 19.95
C HIS A 936 13.00 29.51 19.95
N PRO A 937 12.68 28.92 21.13
CA PRO A 937 11.92 27.67 21.23
C PRO A 937 10.55 27.68 20.53
N GLU A 938 9.90 28.84 20.42
CA GLU A 938 8.65 28.98 19.65
C GLU A 938 8.84 28.62 18.16
N ARG A 939 10.01 28.94 17.58
CA ARG A 939 10.32 28.62 16.18
C ARG A 939 10.74 27.17 15.99
N GLU A 940 11.48 26.60 16.93
CA GLU A 940 11.88 25.18 16.88
C GLU A 940 10.67 24.25 16.96
N ILE A 941 9.73 24.50 17.89
CA ILE A 941 8.50 23.68 18.00
C ILE A 941 7.63 23.80 16.74
N MET A 942 7.50 24.99 16.14
CA MET A 942 6.77 25.16 14.86
C MET A 942 7.48 24.49 13.67
N THR A 943 8.81 24.47 13.68
CA THR A 943 9.62 23.81 12.62
C THR A 943 9.51 22.30 12.76
N MET A 944 9.65 21.77 13.97
CA MET A 944 9.48 20.35 14.29
C MET A 944 8.04 19.88 14.01
N GLU A 945 7.01 20.67 14.30
CA GLU A 945 5.62 20.37 13.90
C GLU A 945 5.51 20.14 12.39
N ARG A 946 6.15 20.99 11.58
CA ARG A 946 6.17 20.82 10.12
C ARG A 946 6.86 19.52 9.71
N VAL A 947 7.99 19.17 10.34
CA VAL A 947 8.72 17.91 10.08
C VAL A 947 7.89 16.69 10.51
N LEU A 948 7.15 16.76 11.62
CA LEU A 948 6.20 15.73 12.06
C LEU A 948 5.10 15.52 11.02
N LEU A 949 4.43 16.60 10.58
CA LEU A 949 3.39 16.56 9.54
C LEU A 949 3.89 15.97 8.22
N GLN A 950 5.12 16.32 7.81
CA GLN A 950 5.76 15.76 6.61
C GLN A 950 6.12 14.27 6.78
N THR A 951 6.64 13.88 7.94
CA THR A 951 7.02 12.50 8.27
C THR A 951 5.80 11.58 8.30
N PHE A 952 4.70 12.01 8.93
CA PHE A 952 3.43 11.29 8.98
C PHE A 952 2.61 11.42 7.70
N LYS A 953 2.98 12.29 6.76
CA LYS A 953 2.26 12.54 5.50
C LYS A 953 0.79 12.91 5.71
N PHE A 954 0.52 13.63 6.80
CA PHE A 954 -0.81 13.97 7.32
C PHE A 954 -1.70 12.77 7.78
N ASP A 955 -1.14 11.57 7.91
CA ASP A 955 -1.80 10.46 8.61
C ASP A 955 -1.68 10.64 10.14
N LEU A 956 -2.67 11.33 10.70
CA LEU A 956 -2.71 11.74 12.09
C LEU A 956 -3.64 10.88 12.95
N GLN A 957 -4.25 9.83 12.39
CA GLN A 957 -5.23 9.01 13.12
C GLN A 957 -4.54 8.03 14.09
N VAL A 958 -5.10 7.96 15.31
CA VAL A 958 -4.65 7.08 16.40
C VAL A 958 -5.89 6.56 17.14
N ASP A 959 -6.08 5.24 17.14
CA ASP A 959 -7.10 4.57 17.94
C ASP A 959 -6.49 4.09 19.27
N HIS A 960 -7.24 4.26 20.37
CA HIS A 960 -6.72 4.05 21.73
C HIS A 960 -7.38 2.89 22.48
N PRO A 961 -6.61 2.10 23.27
CA PRO A 961 -7.15 0.98 24.06
C PRO A 961 -8.21 1.41 25.09
N TYR A 962 -8.24 2.66 25.54
CA TYR A 962 -9.21 3.18 26.53
C TYR A 962 -10.68 2.91 26.14
N GLN A 963 -11.04 3.06 24.86
CA GLN A 963 -12.42 2.85 24.39
C GLN A 963 -12.82 1.37 24.48
N PHE A 964 -11.88 0.48 24.12
CA PHE A 964 -12.06 -0.96 24.16
C PHE A 964 -12.09 -1.49 25.60
N LEU A 965 -11.24 -0.96 26.48
CA LEU A 965 -11.22 -1.28 27.90
C LEU A 965 -12.60 -1.02 28.54
N LEU A 966 -13.16 0.18 28.35
CA LEU A 966 -14.49 0.55 28.87
C LEU A 966 -15.64 -0.24 28.21
N LYS A 967 -15.44 -0.79 27.01
CA LYS A 967 -16.41 -1.63 26.29
C LYS A 967 -16.38 -3.07 26.81
N TYR A 968 -15.20 -3.64 27.00
CA TYR A 968 -15.01 -5.03 27.42
C TYR A 968 -15.30 -5.22 28.91
N VAL A 969 -14.79 -4.35 29.79
CA VAL A 969 -14.94 -4.55 31.24
C VAL A 969 -16.43 -4.62 31.67
N LYS A 970 -17.32 -3.88 30.99
CA LYS A 970 -18.78 -3.93 31.20
C LYS A 970 -19.44 -5.30 30.96
N THR A 971 -18.74 -6.27 30.37
CA THR A 971 -19.26 -7.61 30.09
C THR A 971 -19.00 -8.61 31.24
N PHE A 972 -18.10 -8.32 32.20
CA PHE A 972 -17.60 -9.32 33.15
C PHE A 972 -18.35 -9.42 34.49
N ALA A 973 -19.01 -8.35 34.95
CA ALA A 973 -19.58 -8.35 36.30
C ALA A 973 -20.82 -7.46 36.44
N SER A 974 -21.80 -7.96 37.19
CA SER A 974 -22.99 -7.23 37.65
C SER A 974 -22.74 -6.35 38.89
N ASP A 975 -21.50 -6.36 39.42
CA ASP A 975 -21.15 -5.88 40.75
C ASP A 975 -20.18 -4.68 40.65
N GLN A 976 -20.70 -3.49 40.91
CA GLN A 976 -20.15 -2.24 40.38
C GLN A 976 -18.86 -1.76 41.07
N SER A 977 -18.72 -1.97 42.38
CA SER A 977 -17.54 -1.55 43.14
C SER A 977 -16.27 -2.32 42.75
N ARG A 978 -16.42 -3.62 42.46
CA ARG A 978 -15.33 -4.47 41.96
C ARG A 978 -14.92 -4.10 40.53
N LEU A 979 -15.88 -3.63 39.74
CA LEU A 979 -15.68 -3.16 38.37
C LEU A 979 -14.77 -1.92 38.33
N GLU A 980 -15.11 -0.90 39.13
CA GLU A 980 -14.38 0.39 39.18
C GLU A 980 -12.89 0.19 39.49
N GLY A 981 -12.59 -0.59 40.53
CA GLY A 981 -11.20 -0.89 40.89
C GLY A 981 -10.46 -1.75 39.85
N LEU A 982 -11.14 -2.54 39.02
CA LEU A 982 -10.53 -3.30 37.92
C LEU A 982 -10.24 -2.38 36.72
N VAL A 983 -11.20 -1.51 36.36
CA VAL A 983 -11.02 -0.48 35.31
C VAL A 983 -9.83 0.40 35.64
N GLN A 984 -9.73 0.91 36.88
CA GLN A 984 -8.64 1.78 37.30
C GLN A 984 -7.25 1.11 37.14
N MET A 985 -7.11 -0.13 37.59
CA MET A 985 -5.84 -0.88 37.48
C MET A 985 -5.46 -1.16 36.02
N ALA A 986 -6.41 -1.59 35.19
CA ALA A 986 -6.16 -1.80 33.77
C ALA A 986 -5.85 -0.49 33.02
N TRP A 987 -6.45 0.63 33.44
CA TRP A 987 -6.19 1.97 32.89
C TRP A 987 -4.77 2.45 33.22
N THR A 988 -4.28 2.22 34.45
CA THR A 988 -2.89 2.54 34.78
C THR A 988 -1.92 1.70 33.96
N PHE A 989 -2.15 0.38 33.80
CA PHE A 989 -1.32 -0.45 32.92
C PHE A 989 -1.35 -0.01 31.44
N VAL A 990 -2.48 0.52 30.94
CA VAL A 990 -2.52 1.18 29.62
C VAL A 990 -1.59 2.40 29.60
N ASN A 991 -1.65 3.28 30.59
CA ASN A 991 -0.78 4.46 30.68
C ASN A 991 0.71 4.06 30.75
N ASP A 992 1.05 3.08 31.58
CA ASP A 992 2.43 2.59 31.73
C ASP A 992 2.94 1.92 30.44
N SER A 993 2.06 1.28 29.66
CA SER A 993 2.45 0.73 28.36
C SER A 993 2.92 1.79 27.35
N LEU A 994 2.54 3.07 27.53
CA LEU A 994 2.92 4.16 26.63
C LEU A 994 4.43 4.47 26.66
N VAL A 995 5.15 4.22 27.76
CA VAL A 995 6.62 4.39 27.77
C VAL A 995 7.37 3.28 26.99
N THR A 996 6.64 2.29 26.47
CA THR A 996 7.15 1.22 25.61
C THR A 996 6.66 1.37 24.16
N THR A 997 7.26 0.61 23.24
CA THR A 997 6.81 0.55 21.84
C THR A 997 5.61 -0.39 21.62
N LEU A 998 4.96 -0.93 22.68
CA LEU A 998 3.80 -1.83 22.54
C LEU A 998 2.67 -1.22 21.71
N CYS A 999 2.45 0.10 21.83
CA CYS A 999 1.47 0.87 21.04
C CYS A 999 1.75 0.92 19.52
N LEU A 1000 2.91 0.43 19.05
CA LEU A 1000 3.23 0.24 17.63
C LEU A 1000 3.26 -1.23 17.21
N GLN A 1001 3.33 -2.16 18.17
CA GLN A 1001 3.46 -3.60 17.92
C GLN A 1001 2.11 -4.32 17.85
N TRP A 1002 1.09 -3.81 18.54
CA TRP A 1002 -0.20 -4.49 18.74
C TRP A 1002 -1.38 -3.53 18.56
N GLU A 1003 -2.50 -4.08 18.08
CA GLU A 1003 -3.76 -3.34 17.92
C GLU A 1003 -4.35 -2.94 19.28
N PRO A 1004 -5.06 -1.79 19.38
CA PRO A 1004 -5.55 -1.27 20.66
C PRO A 1004 -6.57 -2.20 21.33
N GLU A 1005 -7.32 -3.00 20.57
CA GLU A 1005 -8.15 -4.10 21.07
C GLU A 1005 -7.34 -5.14 21.85
N ILE A 1006 -6.21 -5.58 21.29
CA ILE A 1006 -5.32 -6.59 21.88
C ILE A 1006 -4.66 -6.04 23.14
N LEU A 1007 -4.19 -4.79 23.10
CA LEU A 1007 -3.62 -4.12 24.27
C LEU A 1007 -4.64 -3.94 25.39
N ALA A 1008 -5.87 -3.51 25.09
CA ALA A 1008 -6.94 -3.41 26.08
C ALA A 1008 -7.25 -4.76 26.74
N VAL A 1009 -7.32 -5.85 25.96
CA VAL A 1009 -7.47 -7.21 26.47
C VAL A 1009 -6.29 -7.61 27.37
N ALA A 1010 -5.04 -7.35 26.96
CA ALA A 1010 -3.85 -7.71 27.72
C ALA A 1010 -3.78 -6.97 29.07
N MET A 1011 -4.12 -5.68 29.12
CA MET A 1011 -4.12 -4.92 30.38
C MET A 1011 -5.24 -5.36 31.33
N ILE A 1012 -6.41 -5.75 30.81
CA ILE A 1012 -7.47 -6.39 31.62
C ILE A 1012 -7.02 -7.76 32.13
N TYR A 1013 -6.37 -8.58 31.30
CA TYR A 1013 -5.83 -9.90 31.69
C TYR A 1013 -4.78 -9.78 32.80
N LEU A 1014 -3.86 -8.82 32.71
CA LEU A 1014 -2.89 -8.54 33.78
C LEU A 1014 -3.59 -8.10 35.08
N ALA A 1015 -4.56 -7.19 35.01
CA ALA A 1015 -5.30 -6.71 36.17
C ALA A 1015 -6.15 -7.82 36.84
N VAL A 1016 -6.82 -8.67 36.04
CA VAL A 1016 -7.54 -9.87 36.52
C VAL A 1016 -6.61 -10.85 37.24
N LYS A 1017 -5.43 -11.11 36.65
CA LYS A 1017 -4.40 -12.03 37.17
C LYS A 1017 -3.82 -11.53 38.50
N LEU A 1018 -3.52 -10.24 38.60
CA LEU A 1018 -3.01 -9.60 39.84
C LEU A 1018 -4.09 -9.49 40.93
N LYS A 1019 -5.34 -9.15 40.59
CA LYS A 1019 -6.47 -9.15 41.53
C LYS A 1019 -6.99 -10.54 41.89
N LYS A 1020 -6.41 -11.62 41.35
CA LYS A 1020 -6.79 -13.02 41.59
C LYS A 1020 -8.29 -13.28 41.35
N MET A 1021 -8.88 -12.57 40.38
CA MET A 1021 -10.29 -12.72 40.05
C MET A 1021 -10.53 -14.01 39.28
N GLN A 1022 -11.52 -14.81 39.70
CA GLN A 1022 -11.98 -15.95 38.92
C GLN A 1022 -12.81 -15.47 37.73
N VAL A 1023 -12.37 -15.84 36.53
CA VAL A 1023 -12.98 -15.55 35.23
C VAL A 1023 -12.82 -16.81 34.36
N GLU A 1024 -13.70 -17.03 33.40
CA GLU A 1024 -13.63 -18.18 32.48
C GLU A 1024 -12.30 -18.21 31.69
N ASP A 1025 -11.73 -19.40 31.46
CA ASP A 1025 -10.46 -19.51 30.73
C ASP A 1025 -10.65 -19.20 29.23
N ASN A 1026 -9.69 -18.49 28.65
CA ASN A 1026 -9.78 -17.91 27.30
C ASN A 1026 -10.95 -16.92 27.09
N TRP A 1027 -11.43 -16.23 28.14
CA TRP A 1027 -12.52 -15.24 28.07
C TRP A 1027 -12.35 -14.17 26.97
N TRP A 1028 -11.11 -13.86 26.57
CA TRP A 1028 -10.79 -12.83 25.58
C TRP A 1028 -11.21 -13.19 24.16
N SER A 1029 -11.38 -14.48 23.87
CA SER A 1029 -11.80 -14.99 22.56
C SER A 1029 -13.16 -14.49 22.08
N GLN A 1030 -14.01 -13.96 22.98
CA GLN A 1030 -15.28 -13.32 22.62
C GLN A 1030 -15.12 -11.88 22.09
N PHE A 1031 -13.97 -11.24 22.36
CA PHE A 1031 -13.69 -9.84 21.99
C PHE A 1031 -12.72 -9.72 20.82
N VAL A 1032 -11.68 -10.57 20.79
CA VAL A 1032 -10.66 -10.61 19.74
C VAL A 1032 -10.38 -12.06 19.35
N SER A 1033 -10.46 -12.36 18.05
CA SER A 1033 -10.12 -13.68 17.51
C SER A 1033 -8.62 -13.92 17.45
N ASP A 1034 -8.21 -15.19 17.45
CA ASP A 1034 -6.85 -15.66 17.14
C ASP A 1034 -5.70 -15.19 18.08
N VAL A 1035 -6.01 -14.47 19.16
CA VAL A 1035 -5.06 -14.11 20.22
C VAL A 1035 -4.84 -15.28 21.18
N SER A 1036 -3.63 -15.85 21.17
CA SER A 1036 -3.24 -16.93 22.09
C SER A 1036 -2.92 -16.41 23.49
N ARG A 1037 -3.03 -17.29 24.50
CA ARG A 1037 -2.61 -17.00 25.87
C ARG A 1037 -1.13 -16.62 25.97
N GLU A 1038 -0.28 -17.28 25.18
CA GLU A 1038 1.16 -16.96 25.08
C GLU A 1038 1.39 -15.52 24.62
N THR A 1039 0.59 -15.01 23.67
CA THR A 1039 0.67 -13.62 23.22
C THR A 1039 0.28 -12.64 24.32
N LEU A 1040 -0.78 -12.91 25.09
CA LEU A 1040 -1.15 -12.07 26.23
C LEU A 1040 -0.10 -12.09 27.33
N ASP A 1041 0.40 -13.27 27.71
CA ASP A 1041 1.48 -13.39 28.69
C ASP A 1041 2.78 -12.70 28.20
N LYS A 1042 3.13 -12.77 26.90
CA LYS A 1042 4.26 -12.00 26.31
C LYS A 1042 4.07 -10.48 26.46
N ILE A 1043 2.89 -9.94 26.11
CA ILE A 1043 2.59 -8.50 26.26
C ILE A 1043 2.67 -8.08 27.73
N CYS A 1044 2.16 -8.92 28.65
CA CYS A 1044 2.25 -8.68 30.09
C CYS A 1044 3.71 -8.69 30.58
N HIS A 1045 4.55 -9.62 30.12
CA HIS A 1045 5.97 -9.66 30.48
C HIS A 1045 6.71 -8.41 30.01
N LEU A 1046 6.53 -7.98 28.76
CA LEU A 1046 7.16 -6.77 28.22
C LEU A 1046 6.78 -5.49 29.01
N LEU A 1047 5.57 -5.43 29.58
CA LEU A 1047 5.18 -4.37 30.49
C LEU A 1047 5.77 -4.54 31.89
N LEU A 1048 5.78 -5.77 32.44
CA LEU A 1048 6.33 -6.07 33.77
C LEU A 1048 7.86 -5.84 33.85
N ASP A 1049 8.58 -5.98 32.73
CA ASP A 1049 10.02 -5.71 32.64
C ASP A 1049 10.33 -4.22 32.87
N VAL A 1050 9.41 -3.29 32.56
CA VAL A 1050 9.55 -1.86 32.85
C VAL A 1050 9.74 -1.64 34.36
N TYR A 1051 8.94 -2.29 35.19
CA TYR A 1051 9.00 -2.19 36.66
C TYR A 1051 10.25 -2.88 37.24
N GLN A 1052 10.72 -3.97 36.62
CA GLN A 1052 11.93 -4.68 37.08
C GLN A 1052 13.19 -3.84 36.89
N THR A 1053 13.29 -3.06 35.81
CA THR A 1053 14.50 -2.28 35.48
C THR A 1053 14.87 -1.17 36.47
N VAL A 1054 14.02 -0.86 37.47
CA VAL A 1054 14.27 0.18 38.49
C VAL A 1054 14.82 -0.41 39.80
N GLY A 1055 14.71 -1.73 40.02
CA GLY A 1055 14.92 -2.36 41.32
C GLY A 1055 16.38 -2.67 41.72
N HIS A 1056 17.39 -2.10 41.07
CA HIS A 1056 18.78 -2.58 41.22
C HIS A 1056 19.89 -1.50 41.28
N ASP A 1057 19.57 -0.25 41.59
CA ASP A 1057 20.60 0.74 41.95
C ASP A 1057 21.22 0.43 43.32
N SER A 1058 22.56 0.36 43.37
CA SER A 1058 23.32 -0.10 44.53
C SER A 1058 23.55 0.97 45.60
N SER A 1059 22.49 1.66 46.02
CA SER A 1059 22.52 2.62 47.14
C SER A 1059 21.39 2.30 48.13
N GLY A 1060 21.76 2.12 49.40
CA GLY A 1060 20.91 1.49 50.43
C GLY A 1060 19.79 2.37 51.01
N GLU A 1061 19.18 3.25 50.22
CA GLU A 1061 18.02 4.04 50.64
C GLU A 1061 16.73 3.49 50.04
N SER A 1062 15.80 3.06 50.90
CA SER A 1062 14.48 2.54 50.49
C SER A 1062 13.55 3.66 50.02
N ARG A 1063 13.82 4.25 48.84
CA ARG A 1063 12.87 5.13 48.15
C ARG A 1063 11.58 4.35 47.84
N SER A 1064 10.44 4.93 48.17
CA SER A 1064 9.14 4.33 47.93
C SER A 1064 8.82 4.30 46.43
N ASN A 1065 8.61 3.11 45.88
CA ASN A 1065 8.21 2.93 44.48
C ASN A 1065 6.82 3.54 44.22
N GLU A 1066 6.80 4.74 43.64
CA GLU A 1066 5.59 5.38 43.11
C GLU A 1066 5.79 5.76 41.64
N PHE A 1067 5.72 4.77 40.75
CA PHE A 1067 5.41 5.01 39.34
C PHE A 1067 3.88 5.06 39.20
N LEU A 1068 3.36 6.22 38.77
CA LEU A 1068 1.95 6.48 38.42
C LEU A 1068 0.88 5.95 39.40
N GLY A 1069 1.23 5.86 40.69
CA GLY A 1069 0.31 5.56 41.79
C GLY A 1069 0.07 4.07 42.10
N VAL A 1070 0.85 3.14 41.54
CA VAL A 1070 0.73 1.70 41.85
C VAL A 1070 1.82 1.25 42.81
N ARG A 1071 1.44 0.93 44.05
CA ARG A 1071 2.20 -0.01 44.88
C ARG A 1071 1.81 -1.43 44.46
N LEU A 1072 2.78 -2.21 43.98
CA LEU A 1072 2.67 -3.66 43.73
C LEU A 1072 2.81 -4.45 45.03
#